data_AF-A0A7Y5W705-F1
#
_entry.id   AF-A0A7Y5W705-F1
#
_cell.length_a   1.000
_cell.length_b   1.000
_cell.length_c   1.000
_cell.angle_alpha   90.00
_cell.angle_beta   90.00
_cell.angle_gamma   90.00
#
_symmetry.space_group_name_H-M   'P 1'
#
loop_
_entity.id
_entity.type
_entity.pdbx_description
1 polymer ?
#
loop_
_entity_poly.entity_id
_entity_poly.type
_entity_poly.pdbx_seq_one_letter_code
_entity_poly.pdbx_strand_id
1 'polypeptide(L)'
;MQCDCRVFLRLALGGVALALAPIADAGENRALEPANYARPFEPSTRPAFIPLPPGAVEPAGWLRDWCQAAGDGFTGHMDEVDDEFKRAWAADHKMTGEGLLWYKGAWPYEGGGYWFDGLARLGYALHDESLIAQAKRRLDAVADNMNTDGLLFLWWLDRKNPEDRKAVAAALEGWPLWASGLLGRAMTGFYAGSGDKHILDALEKAYGADPDCLRSVPGNLSNAWPAFDTFCWTGNQGIAGALDALFKQEGAALVPRLNRYRHAPDLKPGTTVDNAHVVEFIESTTPWAVGYLWTGDRRYLEAAIGWHDLLQRVAMQPHGVPVSDEWYGPAGAFRGSETCDVAGYVWSQICLLWVSGEGRMADRAERAFFNAGPATVSRDFKTHVYFQSPNRFANLSPDFPHGPRAEGGAYRQKHAPLCCTAALNRIVPWYVTHMWMATYDNGLAATCYGPCKVTALAADRVPVVIACKTDYPFHETIEISVEPAREAAFPLEFRIPAWCEAPALDVNGSAVAVERNPRGFARIHRTWKSADLVRLRFPMTASLQIGRDAAQGGPYDGSHRATAVTVPEDHGTRGVPCASVSYGPLLFSLPIPDNADDNTPDPSARWRFALDVQQPGFTVQRDAMPARWDWPLAAPLRLHANAVEIAWEPDPKYPRLPLLPAVQRRPPERVTLIPYGCTRFRISMFPVTAEPEVKPAAVRRILFLGNSITLHAPKADIGWTGNWGMAASAEQKDYVHLVASELARHTGSVPRILVRNIADFERSYATYDVDLNMKDLFAFDPDLVVLAIGENVPALGSEEAKGQFKAGVMSILRCVLAKRRPLVVVRSCFWADAAKDEVLRQACQEVGGILVNAGPLGADAANAARSERSFTHDGVAGHPGDKGMKALADAIVEAVIHKSL
;
A
#
# COMPACT_ATOMS: atom_id res chain seq x y z
N MET A 1 58.49 -36.98 13.75
CA MET A 1 59.95 -36.88 13.46
C MET A 1 60.15 -35.50 12.85
N GLN A 2 60.58 -34.51 13.66
CA GLN A 2 61.95 -33.94 13.67
C GLN A 2 62.35 -33.39 12.29
N CYS A 3 62.92 -32.20 12.09
CA CYS A 3 63.43 -31.07 12.88
C CYS A 3 63.78 -30.00 11.80
N ASP A 4 63.59 -28.70 12.03
CA ASP A 4 64.66 -27.72 12.37
C ASP A 4 65.84 -27.69 11.36
N CYS A 5 66.43 -26.57 10.91
CA CYS A 5 66.53 -25.22 11.45
C CYS A 5 67.38 -24.36 10.47
N ARG A 6 67.06 -23.05 10.32
CA ARG A 6 67.94 -21.85 10.54
C ARG A 6 69.31 -21.77 9.77
N VAL A 7 69.86 -20.64 9.28
CA VAL A 7 69.81 -19.24 9.76
C VAL A 7 70.73 -18.25 8.97
N PHE A 8 70.36 -16.94 8.98
CA PHE A 8 71.19 -15.69 9.01
C PHE A 8 71.86 -15.07 7.76
N LEU A 9 72.00 -13.73 7.58
CA LEU A 9 71.50 -12.47 8.21
C LEU A 9 72.09 -11.24 7.43
N ARG A 10 71.44 -10.05 7.56
CA ARG A 10 71.94 -8.63 7.49
C ARG A 10 71.85 -7.91 6.13
N LEU A 11 71.48 -6.62 5.97
CA LEU A 11 71.22 -5.37 6.77
C LEU A 11 70.31 -4.47 5.85
N ALA A 12 69.20 -3.80 6.24
CA ALA A 12 68.88 -2.69 7.16
C ALA A 12 68.74 -1.28 6.51
N LEU A 13 67.73 -0.51 6.99
CA LEU A 13 67.35 0.94 6.83
C LEU A 13 66.27 1.25 5.78
N GLY A 14 65.10 1.87 6.04
CA GLY A 14 64.32 2.38 7.19
C GLY A 14 63.02 3.02 6.59
N GLY A 15 61.88 3.26 7.22
CA GLY A 15 61.40 3.21 8.60
C GLY A 15 60.36 4.32 8.81
N VAL A 16 59.09 4.11 8.47
CA VAL A 16 57.90 4.82 9.04
C VAL A 16 56.81 3.75 9.20
N ALA A 17 56.55 3.35 10.44
CA ALA A 17 55.59 2.30 10.77
C ALA A 17 54.23 2.92 11.18
N LEU A 18 53.16 2.49 10.51
CA LEU A 18 51.80 2.58 11.05
C LEU A 18 51.73 1.72 12.31
N ALA A 19 51.38 2.32 13.44
CA ALA A 19 51.03 1.58 14.64
C ALA A 19 49.63 0.98 14.49
N LEU A 20 49.56 -0.31 14.19
CA LEU A 20 48.39 -1.14 14.45
C LEU A 20 48.33 -1.39 15.96
N ALA A 21 47.38 -0.75 16.66
CA ALA A 21 47.09 -1.07 18.04
C ALA A 21 46.29 -2.40 18.10
N PRO A 22 46.64 -3.33 19.00
CA PRO A 22 45.90 -4.58 19.14
C PRO A 22 44.59 -4.34 19.88
N ILE A 23 43.55 -5.07 19.44
CA ILE A 23 42.28 -5.22 20.15
C ILE A 23 42.59 -5.91 21.48
N ALA A 24 42.44 -5.16 22.58
CA ALA A 24 42.50 -5.70 23.94
C ALA A 24 41.09 -6.08 24.38
N ASP A 25 40.94 -7.34 24.79
CA ASP A 25 39.77 -7.89 25.46
C ASP A 25 39.93 -7.76 26.98
N ALA A 26 38.80 -7.52 27.65
CA ALA A 26 38.47 -7.59 29.08
C ALA A 26 39.40 -6.92 30.13
N GLY A 27 38.84 -5.94 30.86
CA GLY A 27 39.30 -5.66 32.23
C GLY A 27 39.08 -4.27 32.80
N GLU A 28 37.86 -3.72 32.79
CA GLU A 28 37.37 -2.89 33.91
C GLU A 28 35.85 -2.78 33.83
N ASN A 29 35.16 -3.38 34.80
CA ASN A 29 33.72 -3.40 34.94
C ASN A 29 33.24 -2.03 35.45
N ARG A 30 33.38 -0.98 34.61
CA ARG A 30 32.60 0.25 34.80
C ARG A 30 31.18 -0.11 34.40
N ALA A 31 30.26 -0.12 35.36
CA ALA A 31 28.84 -0.15 35.05
C ALA A 31 28.59 0.95 34.00
N LEU A 32 28.19 0.55 32.78
CA LEU A 32 27.85 1.50 31.74
C LEU A 32 26.73 2.37 32.30
N GLU A 33 26.98 3.67 32.48
CA GLU A 33 25.95 4.63 32.83
C GLU A 33 24.76 4.45 31.87
N PRO A 34 23.52 4.48 32.36
CA PRO A 34 22.35 4.30 31.50
C PRO A 34 22.32 5.37 30.41
N ALA A 35 21.86 4.99 29.22
CA ALA A 35 21.73 5.93 28.11
C ALA A 35 20.85 7.12 28.52
N ASN A 36 21.09 8.30 27.95
CA ASN A 36 20.47 9.58 28.35
C ASN A 36 18.93 9.51 28.48
N TYR A 37 18.30 8.69 27.64
CA TYR A 37 16.85 8.53 27.54
C TYR A 37 16.36 7.11 27.91
N ALA A 38 17.22 6.27 28.49
CA ALA A 38 16.83 4.95 28.95
C ALA A 38 15.78 5.06 30.07
N ARG A 39 14.80 4.17 30.06
CA ARG A 39 13.76 4.11 31.10
C ARG A 39 14.24 3.26 32.30
N PRO A 40 13.75 3.53 33.53
CA PRO A 40 14.27 2.86 34.73
C PRO A 40 14.12 1.33 34.76
N PHE A 41 13.09 0.79 34.10
CA PHE A 41 12.75 -0.64 34.13
C PHE A 41 12.71 -1.27 32.73
N GLU A 42 13.71 -0.99 31.89
CA GLU A 42 13.78 -1.60 30.57
C GLU A 42 14.03 -3.13 30.62
N PRO A 43 13.31 -3.93 29.82
CA PRO A 43 13.67 -5.33 29.61
C PRO A 43 15.05 -5.51 28.98
N SER A 44 15.56 -6.74 28.98
CA SER A 44 16.84 -7.08 28.36
C SER A 44 16.86 -6.86 26.85
N THR A 45 15.71 -6.96 26.19
CA THR A 45 15.57 -6.70 24.76
C THR A 45 15.18 -5.24 24.54
N ARG A 46 16.03 -4.51 23.82
CA ARG A 46 15.88 -3.08 23.58
C ARG A 46 15.36 -2.80 22.16
N PRO A 47 14.57 -1.74 21.96
CA PRO A 47 14.31 -1.21 20.63
C PRO A 47 15.61 -0.71 19.98
N ALA A 48 15.61 -0.53 18.66
CA ALA A 48 16.77 0.04 17.95
C ALA A 48 16.98 1.53 18.26
N PHE A 49 15.90 2.27 18.45
CA PHE A 49 15.91 3.70 18.77
C PHE A 49 15.05 3.99 20.00
N ILE A 50 15.42 5.05 20.73
CA ILE A 50 14.68 5.56 21.87
C ILE A 50 13.93 6.83 21.41
N PRO A 51 12.61 6.91 21.56
CA PRO A 51 11.85 8.08 21.13
C PRO A 51 12.21 9.27 22.02
N LEU A 52 12.39 10.46 21.42
CA LEU A 52 12.56 11.66 22.22
C LEU A 52 11.21 12.08 22.85
N PRO A 53 11.21 12.70 24.04
CA PRO A 53 10.03 13.31 24.62
C PRO A 53 9.30 14.24 23.63
N PRO A 54 7.96 14.22 23.51
CA PRO A 54 7.23 15.26 22.79
C PRO A 54 7.66 16.66 23.25
N GLY A 55 7.95 17.54 22.29
CA GLY A 55 8.54 18.87 22.52
C GLY A 55 10.06 18.93 22.39
N ALA A 56 10.76 17.79 22.32
CA ALA A 56 12.18 17.77 21.94
C ALA A 56 12.39 18.03 20.45
N VAL A 57 11.40 17.75 19.61
CA VAL A 57 11.42 18.00 18.16
C VAL A 57 10.31 18.99 17.81
N GLU A 58 10.72 20.18 17.39
CA GLU A 58 9.88 21.31 17.02
C GLU A 58 9.82 21.43 15.48
N PRO A 59 8.65 21.52 14.85
CA PRO A 59 8.55 21.77 13.41
C PRO A 59 8.96 23.22 13.10
N ALA A 60 9.60 23.41 11.95
CA ALA A 60 9.99 24.71 11.40
C ALA A 60 9.47 24.85 9.95
N GLY A 61 9.68 26.02 9.32
CA GLY A 61 9.34 26.27 7.92
C GLY A 61 7.90 25.86 7.56
N TRP A 62 7.74 25.29 6.36
CA TRP A 62 6.43 24.86 5.86
C TRP A 62 5.73 23.83 6.77
N LEU A 63 6.50 22.98 7.46
CA LEU A 63 5.93 21.95 8.33
C LEU A 63 5.32 22.57 9.58
N ARG A 64 5.90 23.67 10.08
CA ARG A 64 5.31 24.44 11.18
C ARG A 64 3.99 25.08 10.79
N ASP A 65 3.89 25.64 9.58
CA ASP A 65 2.62 26.21 9.08
C ASP A 65 1.51 25.15 9.09
N TRP A 66 1.84 23.92 8.67
CA TRP A 66 0.89 22.82 8.63
C TRP A 66 0.48 22.33 10.03
N CYS A 67 1.43 22.28 10.98
CA CYS A 67 1.13 22.02 12.39
C CYS A 67 0.24 23.09 13.01
N GLN A 68 0.48 24.37 12.70
CA GLN A 68 -0.35 25.48 13.18
C GLN A 68 -1.76 25.41 12.61
N ALA A 69 -1.91 25.12 11.31
CA ALA A 69 -3.23 24.91 10.71
C ALA A 69 -3.99 23.75 11.38
N ALA A 70 -3.30 22.66 11.75
CA ALA A 70 -3.91 21.57 12.50
C ALA A 70 -4.40 22.02 13.89
N GLY A 71 -3.61 22.83 14.60
CA GLY A 71 -3.97 23.41 15.89
C GLY A 71 -5.16 24.37 15.81
N ASP A 72 -5.12 25.31 14.85
CA ASP A 72 -6.18 26.29 14.57
C ASP A 72 -7.46 25.67 14.00
N GLY A 73 -7.36 24.44 13.48
CA GLY A 73 -8.46 23.65 12.94
C GLY A 73 -8.90 22.54 13.89
N PHE A 74 -9.10 21.33 13.35
CA PHE A 74 -9.62 20.20 14.11
C PHE A 74 -8.95 19.98 15.47
N THR A 75 -7.61 19.98 15.56
CA THR A 75 -6.93 19.50 16.78
C THR A 75 -7.24 20.35 18.01
N GLY A 76 -7.30 21.67 17.89
CA GLY A 76 -7.68 22.57 19.00
C GLY A 76 -9.20 22.70 19.20
N HIS A 77 -10.00 22.40 18.18
CA HIS A 77 -11.42 22.79 18.12
C HIS A 77 -12.42 21.63 18.00
N MET A 78 -12.04 20.38 18.32
CA MET A 78 -12.95 19.23 18.21
C MET A 78 -14.26 19.38 19.00
N ASP A 79 -14.26 20.10 20.12
CA ASP A 79 -15.47 20.40 20.89
C ASP A 79 -16.52 21.21 20.10
N GLU A 80 -16.09 21.98 19.10
CA GLU A 80 -16.98 22.77 18.24
C GLU A 80 -17.55 21.93 17.09
N VAL A 81 -16.96 20.76 16.82
CA VAL A 81 -17.30 19.89 15.68
C VAL A 81 -18.50 18.99 16.02
N ASP A 82 -18.49 18.37 17.21
CA ASP A 82 -19.57 17.48 17.65
C ASP A 82 -19.65 17.37 19.19
N ASP A 83 -20.85 17.20 19.73
CA ASP A 83 -21.08 17.02 21.17
C ASP A 83 -20.47 15.72 21.69
N GLU A 84 -20.26 14.71 20.84
CA GLU A 84 -19.56 13.49 21.25
C GLU A 84 -18.11 13.75 21.70
N PHE A 85 -17.43 14.78 21.14
CA PHE A 85 -16.09 15.16 21.59
C PHE A 85 -16.10 15.86 22.95
N LYS A 86 -17.18 16.58 23.27
CA LYS A 86 -17.39 17.15 24.61
C LYS A 86 -17.54 16.04 25.65
N ARG A 87 -18.28 14.98 25.29
CA ARG A 87 -18.51 13.78 26.11
C ARG A 87 -17.30 12.86 26.22
N ALA A 88 -16.30 12.99 25.35
CA ALA A 88 -15.14 12.11 25.30
C ALA A 88 -14.40 12.08 26.65
N TRP A 89 -14.45 10.91 27.29
CA TRP A 89 -13.87 10.66 28.63
C TRP A 89 -14.27 11.67 29.71
N ALA A 90 -15.41 12.35 29.55
CA ALA A 90 -15.93 13.27 30.55
C ALA A 90 -16.36 12.49 31.81
N ALA A 91 -16.13 13.08 32.99
CA ALA A 91 -16.37 12.40 34.26
C ALA A 91 -17.85 11.99 34.49
N ASP A 92 -18.78 12.69 33.84
CA ASP A 92 -20.22 12.47 33.88
C ASP A 92 -20.75 11.59 32.73
N HIS A 93 -19.92 11.28 31.73
CA HIS A 93 -20.25 10.33 30.66
C HIS A 93 -19.72 8.94 31.02
N LYS A 94 -20.61 8.01 31.39
CA LYS A 94 -20.26 6.65 31.84
C LYS A 94 -21.06 5.61 31.06
N MET A 95 -20.41 4.81 30.23
CA MET A 95 -21.07 3.70 29.53
C MET A 95 -21.36 2.52 30.47
N THR A 96 -22.63 2.10 30.52
CA THR A 96 -23.11 0.91 31.24
C THR A 96 -24.21 0.22 30.42
N GLY A 97 -24.42 -1.08 30.62
CA GLY A 97 -25.46 -1.83 29.90
C GLY A 97 -25.31 -1.70 28.38
N GLU A 98 -26.39 -1.36 27.67
CA GLU A 98 -26.34 -1.17 26.21
C GLU A 98 -25.45 -0.01 25.76
N GLY A 99 -25.14 0.95 26.64
CA GLY A 99 -24.24 2.07 26.34
C GLY A 99 -22.80 1.64 26.08
N LEU A 100 -22.42 0.40 26.45
CA LEU A 100 -21.13 -0.21 26.11
C LEU A 100 -21.00 -0.52 24.62
N LEU A 101 -22.11 -0.60 23.88
CA LEU A 101 -22.07 -0.81 22.44
C LEU A 101 -21.62 0.49 21.75
N TRP A 102 -20.60 0.38 20.89
CA TRP A 102 -20.00 1.48 20.14
C TRP A 102 -21.02 2.46 19.56
N TYR A 103 -22.03 1.92 18.85
CA TYR A 103 -23.05 2.70 18.15
C TYR A 103 -24.19 3.25 19.04
N LYS A 104 -24.18 3.00 20.35
CA LYS A 104 -25.21 3.44 21.31
C LYS A 104 -24.71 4.44 22.37
N GLY A 105 -23.41 4.55 22.60
CA GLY A 105 -22.89 5.47 23.62
C GLY A 105 -21.39 5.38 23.91
N ALA A 106 -20.71 4.34 23.43
CA ALA A 106 -19.30 4.13 23.69
C ALA A 106 -18.36 4.84 22.67
N TRP A 107 -18.89 5.36 21.56
CA TRP A 107 -18.10 6.06 20.54
C TRP A 107 -17.15 7.16 21.09
N PRO A 108 -17.57 8.05 22.02
CA PRO A 108 -16.71 9.12 22.55
C PRO A 108 -15.39 8.66 23.15
N TYR A 109 -15.31 7.41 23.64
CA TYR A 109 -14.09 6.91 24.27
C TYR A 109 -13.00 6.56 23.23
N GLU A 110 -13.38 6.02 22.06
CA GLU A 110 -12.44 5.86 20.94
C GLU A 110 -12.04 7.22 20.36
N GLY A 111 -13.04 8.06 20.08
CA GLY A 111 -12.79 9.40 19.53
C GLY A 111 -11.88 10.24 20.42
N GLY A 112 -12.12 10.21 21.74
CA GLY A 112 -11.28 10.89 22.73
C GLY A 112 -9.85 10.37 22.77
N GLY A 113 -9.65 9.04 22.75
CA GLY A 113 -8.30 8.45 22.75
C GLY A 113 -7.48 8.91 21.54
N TYR A 114 -8.07 8.90 20.34
CA TYR A 114 -7.40 9.40 19.14
C TYR A 114 -7.11 10.91 19.19
N TRP A 115 -8.10 11.70 19.58
CA TRP A 115 -7.96 13.15 19.63
C TRP A 115 -6.91 13.59 20.67
N PHE A 116 -6.97 13.06 21.90
CA PHE A 116 -6.08 13.47 22.98
C PHE A 116 -4.62 13.13 22.68
N ASP A 117 -4.35 12.00 22.00
CA ASP A 117 -2.99 11.62 21.57
C ASP A 117 -2.42 12.65 20.58
N GLY A 118 -3.22 13.03 19.57
CA GLY A 118 -2.86 14.08 18.63
C GLY A 118 -2.67 15.45 19.29
N LEU A 119 -3.64 15.86 20.11
CA LEU A 119 -3.67 17.15 20.82
C LEU A 119 -2.45 17.33 21.73
N ALA A 120 -2.15 16.33 22.57
CA ALA A 120 -1.01 16.39 23.47
C ALA A 120 0.31 16.54 22.70
N ARG A 121 0.56 15.67 21.73
CA ARG A 121 1.81 15.67 20.96
C ARG A 121 1.98 16.92 20.12
N LEU A 122 0.90 17.42 19.51
CA LEU A 122 0.92 18.65 18.72
C LEU A 122 1.21 19.86 19.61
N GLY A 123 0.53 19.95 20.77
CA GLY A 123 0.77 21.01 21.74
C GLY A 123 2.23 21.08 22.17
N TYR A 124 2.84 19.94 22.53
CA TYR A 124 4.27 19.89 22.86
C TYR A 124 5.18 20.21 21.68
N ALA A 125 4.91 19.68 20.49
CA ALA A 125 5.73 19.96 19.31
C ALA A 125 5.72 21.44 18.92
N LEU A 126 4.58 22.13 19.09
CA LEU A 126 4.45 23.56 18.82
C LEU A 126 4.93 24.46 19.96
N HIS A 127 5.11 23.90 21.16
CA HIS A 127 5.18 24.63 22.43
C HIS A 127 3.98 25.56 22.63
N ASP A 128 2.77 25.04 22.35
CA ASP A 128 1.52 25.76 22.51
C ASP A 128 0.88 25.43 23.88
N GLU A 129 1.01 26.36 24.82
CA GLU A 129 0.48 26.23 26.17
C GLU A 129 -1.05 26.05 26.21
N SER A 130 -1.78 26.57 25.23
CA SER A 130 -3.24 26.44 25.18
C SER A 130 -3.66 25.01 24.84
N LEU A 131 -3.01 24.40 23.85
CA LEU A 131 -3.24 23.02 23.44
C LEU A 131 -2.76 22.05 24.54
N ILE A 132 -1.61 22.30 25.15
CA ILE A 132 -1.10 21.50 26.27
C ILE A 132 -2.07 21.56 27.46
N ALA A 133 -2.56 22.75 27.81
CA ALA A 133 -3.54 22.90 28.89
C ALA A 133 -4.87 22.22 28.56
N GLN A 134 -5.30 22.22 27.30
CA GLN A 134 -6.50 21.49 26.86
C GLN A 134 -6.30 19.98 26.98
N ALA A 135 -5.18 19.44 26.50
CA ALA A 135 -4.83 18.03 26.67
C ALA A 135 -4.82 17.64 28.15
N LYS A 136 -4.16 18.45 28.99
CA LYS A 136 -4.08 18.21 30.43
C LYS A 136 -5.46 18.14 31.07
N ARG A 137 -6.35 19.12 30.83
CA ARG A 137 -7.72 19.11 31.38
C ARG A 137 -8.49 17.84 31.01
N ARG A 138 -8.31 17.33 29.79
CA ARG A 138 -8.98 16.12 29.31
C ARG A 138 -8.44 14.85 29.98
N LEU A 139 -7.13 14.74 30.12
CA LEU A 139 -6.49 13.57 30.72
C LEU A 139 -6.63 13.57 32.26
N ASP A 140 -6.56 14.74 32.90
CA ASP A 140 -6.81 14.89 34.34
C ASP A 140 -8.23 14.47 34.71
N ALA A 141 -9.23 14.76 33.87
CA ALA A 141 -10.60 14.30 34.10
C ALA A 141 -10.72 12.77 34.25
N VAL A 142 -9.86 12.01 33.56
CA VAL A 142 -9.74 10.56 33.77
C VAL A 142 -8.91 10.26 35.02
N ALA A 143 -7.71 10.82 35.10
CA ALA A 143 -6.74 10.52 36.15
C ALA A 143 -7.26 10.83 37.57
N ASP A 144 -8.03 11.91 37.75
CA ASP A 144 -8.69 12.31 39.00
C ASP A 144 -9.67 11.26 39.52
N ASN A 145 -10.30 10.50 38.62
CA ASN A 145 -11.30 9.49 38.95
C ASN A 145 -10.73 8.07 39.06
N MET A 146 -9.48 7.86 38.65
CA MET A 146 -8.89 6.53 38.57
C MET A 146 -8.71 5.86 39.94
N ASN A 147 -9.14 4.61 40.01
CA ASN A 147 -9.03 3.72 41.16
C ASN A 147 -8.56 2.31 40.71
N THR A 148 -8.23 1.44 41.68
CA THR A 148 -7.71 0.08 41.43
C THR A 148 -8.80 -0.99 41.28
N ASP A 149 -10.08 -0.63 41.36
CA ASP A 149 -11.21 -1.53 41.18
C ASP A 149 -11.82 -1.42 39.77
N GLY A 150 -11.45 -0.39 39.00
CA GLY A 150 -11.84 -0.18 37.61
C GLY A 150 -11.43 -1.31 36.65
N LEU A 151 -12.17 -1.42 35.54
CA LEU A 151 -11.75 -2.20 34.36
C LEU A 151 -10.92 -1.31 33.43
N LEU A 152 -9.59 -1.41 33.49
CA LEU A 152 -8.68 -0.45 32.86
C LEU A 152 -9.07 0.99 33.23
N PHE A 153 -9.28 1.87 32.25
CA PHE A 153 -9.69 3.27 32.48
C PHE A 153 -11.20 3.43 32.75
N LEU A 154 -11.98 2.36 32.76
CA LEU A 154 -13.42 2.41 33.04
C LEU A 154 -13.63 2.37 34.57
N TRP A 155 -13.21 3.45 35.25
CA TRP A 155 -13.16 3.54 36.71
C TRP A 155 -14.52 3.38 37.42
N TRP A 156 -15.61 3.51 36.66
CA TRP A 156 -16.99 3.34 37.14
C TRP A 156 -17.52 1.90 37.05
N LEU A 157 -16.78 0.99 36.41
CA LEU A 157 -17.12 -0.44 36.34
C LEU A 157 -16.25 -1.21 37.32
N ASP A 158 -16.84 -2.15 38.05
CA ASP A 158 -16.10 -2.91 39.06
C ASP A 158 -15.56 -4.22 38.47
N ARG A 159 -14.24 -4.37 38.42
CA ARG A 159 -13.58 -5.58 37.96
C ARG A 159 -13.86 -6.81 38.83
N LYS A 160 -14.34 -6.64 40.06
CA LYS A 160 -14.76 -7.74 40.95
C LYS A 160 -16.21 -8.16 40.69
N ASN A 161 -16.98 -7.35 39.97
CA ASN A 161 -18.35 -7.67 39.56
C ASN A 161 -18.33 -8.53 38.28
N PRO A 162 -18.79 -9.80 38.33
CA PRO A 162 -18.80 -10.68 37.17
C PRO A 162 -19.68 -10.18 36.01
N GLU A 163 -20.76 -9.45 36.31
CA GLU A 163 -21.66 -8.92 35.28
C GLU A 163 -21.02 -7.76 34.51
N ASP A 164 -20.24 -6.90 35.18
CA ASP A 164 -19.51 -5.81 34.50
C ASP A 164 -18.46 -6.38 33.53
N ARG A 165 -17.67 -7.38 33.97
CA ARG A 165 -16.73 -8.09 33.10
C ARG A 165 -17.41 -8.72 31.90
N LYS A 166 -18.52 -9.42 32.13
CA LYS A 166 -19.29 -10.10 31.10
C LYS A 166 -19.88 -9.10 30.11
N ALA A 167 -20.42 -7.99 30.59
CA ALA A 167 -20.99 -6.95 29.74
C ALA A 167 -19.93 -6.29 28.85
N VAL A 168 -18.77 -5.95 29.40
CA VAL A 168 -17.66 -5.39 28.64
C VAL A 168 -17.13 -6.37 27.60
N ALA A 169 -16.92 -7.64 27.97
CA ALA A 169 -16.46 -8.66 27.03
C ALA A 169 -17.48 -8.96 25.92
N ALA A 170 -18.78 -8.91 26.21
CA ALA A 170 -19.85 -9.15 25.25
C ALA A 170 -20.07 -7.95 24.29
N ALA A 171 -19.71 -6.74 24.69
CA ALA A 171 -19.87 -5.54 23.88
C ALA A 171 -18.86 -5.53 22.72
N LEU A 172 -19.31 -5.97 21.53
CA LEU A 172 -18.50 -5.98 20.30
C LEU A 172 -17.12 -6.62 20.52
N GLU A 173 -17.08 -7.80 21.14
CA GLU A 173 -15.85 -8.56 21.42
C GLU A 173 -14.82 -7.80 22.28
N GLY A 174 -15.30 -6.96 23.21
CA GLY A 174 -14.43 -6.20 24.12
C GLY A 174 -14.01 -4.83 23.57
N TRP A 175 -14.80 -4.25 22.66
CA TRP A 175 -14.55 -2.92 22.10
C TRP A 175 -14.32 -1.82 23.16
N PRO A 176 -15.05 -1.74 24.30
CA PRO A 176 -14.77 -0.73 25.33
C PRO A 176 -13.31 -0.73 25.82
N LEU A 177 -12.65 -1.89 25.78
CA LEU A 177 -11.27 -2.04 26.20
C LEU A 177 -10.30 -1.69 25.07
N TRP A 178 -10.72 -1.75 23.81
CA TRP A 178 -9.98 -1.13 22.70
C TRP A 178 -9.80 0.37 22.93
N ALA A 179 -10.90 1.06 23.24
CA ALA A 179 -10.88 2.50 23.51
C ALA A 179 -9.95 2.86 24.69
N SER A 180 -9.85 1.98 25.69
CA SER A 180 -8.90 2.13 26.79
C SER A 180 -7.44 2.12 26.31
N GLY A 181 -7.07 1.28 25.34
CA GLY A 181 -5.71 1.26 24.79
C GLY A 181 -5.36 2.53 24.01
N LEU A 182 -6.35 3.10 23.32
CA LEU A 182 -6.19 4.39 22.63
C LEU A 182 -5.96 5.53 23.62
N LEU A 183 -6.75 5.60 24.70
CA LEU A 183 -6.52 6.57 25.77
C LEU A 183 -5.16 6.33 26.45
N GLY A 184 -4.80 5.08 26.74
CA GLY A 184 -3.51 4.74 27.33
C GLY A 184 -2.34 5.29 26.51
N ARG A 185 -2.41 5.22 25.18
CA ARG A 185 -1.40 5.82 24.28
C ARG A 185 -1.33 7.33 24.39
N ALA A 186 -2.47 8.00 24.51
CA ALA A 186 -2.52 9.44 24.73
C ALA A 186 -1.88 9.81 26.08
N MET A 187 -2.19 9.06 27.14
CA MET A 187 -1.64 9.28 28.49
C MET A 187 -0.13 8.99 28.55
N THR A 188 0.37 7.93 27.93
CA THR A 188 1.82 7.66 27.90
C THR A 188 2.56 8.71 27.06
N GLY A 189 1.97 9.16 25.95
CA GLY A 189 2.49 10.27 25.16
C GLY A 189 2.56 11.58 25.94
N PHE A 190 1.49 11.92 26.67
CA PHE A 190 1.46 13.13 27.51
C PHE A 190 2.43 13.03 28.69
N TYR A 191 2.52 11.88 29.36
CA TYR A 191 3.51 11.65 30.42
C TYR A 191 4.94 11.78 29.89
N ALA A 192 5.24 11.23 28.70
CA ALA A 192 6.57 11.35 28.10
C ALA A 192 6.99 12.81 27.88
N GLY A 193 6.05 13.71 27.55
CA GLY A 193 6.32 15.14 27.38
C GLY A 193 6.31 15.96 28.68
N SER A 194 5.44 15.61 29.64
CA SER A 194 5.23 16.38 30.87
C SER A 194 6.04 15.93 32.08
N GLY A 195 6.33 14.63 32.19
CA GLY A 195 6.73 14.00 33.45
C GLY A 195 5.66 14.05 34.54
N ASP A 196 4.38 14.28 34.20
CA ASP A 196 3.30 14.43 35.17
C ASP A 196 3.00 13.11 35.89
N LYS A 197 3.44 13.02 37.15
CA LYS A 197 3.25 11.82 37.98
C LYS A 197 1.78 11.46 38.19
N HIS A 198 0.87 12.42 38.15
CA HIS A 198 -0.56 12.14 38.30
C HIS A 198 -1.08 11.26 37.16
N ILE A 199 -0.61 11.52 35.93
CA ILE A 199 -0.92 10.71 34.76
C ILE A 199 -0.27 9.33 34.85
N LEU A 200 0.98 9.25 35.32
CA LEU A 200 1.67 7.97 35.52
C LEU A 200 0.96 7.10 36.57
N ASP A 201 0.53 7.69 37.68
CA ASP A 201 -0.22 6.99 38.73
C ASP A 201 -1.55 6.45 38.20
N ALA A 202 -2.24 7.21 37.34
CA ALA A 202 -3.47 6.77 36.69
C ALA A 202 -3.24 5.58 35.73
N LEU A 203 -2.17 5.65 34.92
CA LEU A 203 -1.73 4.54 34.07
C LEU A 203 -1.40 3.29 34.88
N GLU A 204 -0.67 3.43 35.97
CA GLU A 204 -0.30 2.33 36.86
C GLU A 204 -1.52 1.70 37.52
N LYS A 205 -2.49 2.50 37.98
CA LYS A 205 -3.77 1.99 38.50
C LYS A 205 -4.53 1.22 37.45
N ALA A 206 -4.64 1.75 36.22
CA ALA A 206 -5.40 1.12 35.15
C ALA A 206 -4.82 -0.24 34.74
N TYR A 207 -3.51 -0.32 34.52
CA TYR A 207 -2.86 -1.52 34.00
C TYR A 207 -2.34 -2.48 35.08
N GLY A 208 -1.95 -1.97 36.25
CA GLY A 208 -1.37 -2.77 37.32
C GLY A 208 -2.40 -3.42 38.24
N ALA A 209 -3.63 -2.90 38.27
CA ALA A 209 -4.67 -3.43 39.15
C ALA A 209 -5.11 -4.84 38.74
N ASP A 210 -5.32 -5.08 37.44
CA ASP A 210 -5.90 -6.31 36.91
C ASP A 210 -5.06 -6.95 35.81
N PRO A 211 -4.18 -7.91 36.16
CA PRO A 211 -3.34 -8.58 35.17
C PRO A 211 -4.14 -9.35 34.10
N ASP A 212 -5.36 -9.77 34.43
CA ASP A 212 -6.21 -10.45 33.46
C ASP A 212 -6.82 -9.48 32.45
N CYS A 213 -6.94 -8.17 32.70
CA CYS A 213 -7.54 -7.23 31.74
C CYS A 213 -6.77 -7.09 30.42
N LEU A 214 -5.46 -7.41 30.38
CA LEU A 214 -4.71 -7.47 29.11
C LEU A 214 -4.94 -8.79 28.35
N ARG A 215 -5.42 -9.84 29.03
CA ARG A 215 -5.55 -11.22 28.52
C ARG A 215 -7.00 -11.66 28.30
N SER A 216 -7.92 -11.20 29.14
CA SER A 216 -9.35 -11.55 29.17
C SER A 216 -10.15 -10.87 28.05
N VAL A 217 -9.47 -10.17 27.16
CA VAL A 217 -10.05 -9.35 26.09
C VAL A 217 -9.60 -9.97 24.77
N PRO A 218 -10.24 -11.06 24.37
CA PRO A 218 -9.69 -11.94 23.36
C PRO A 218 -9.69 -11.29 21.97
N GLY A 219 -10.40 -10.17 21.77
CA GLY A 219 -10.63 -9.51 20.48
C GLY A 219 -9.66 -8.41 20.08
N ASN A 220 -8.81 -7.85 20.97
CA ASN A 220 -7.90 -6.77 20.58
C ASN A 220 -6.58 -6.63 21.41
N LEU A 221 -5.57 -5.95 20.86
CA LEU A 221 -4.22 -5.80 21.44
C LEU A 221 -3.77 -4.35 21.74
N SER A 222 -4.68 -3.38 21.61
CA SER A 222 -4.37 -1.94 21.73
C SER A 222 -3.71 -1.53 23.06
N ASN A 223 -3.95 -2.28 24.14
CA ASN A 223 -3.44 -1.99 25.49
C ASN A 223 -2.01 -2.47 25.74
N ALA A 224 -1.48 -3.40 24.95
CA ALA A 224 -0.17 -3.99 25.22
C ALA A 224 0.95 -2.94 25.20
N TRP A 225 0.87 -2.00 24.27
CA TRP A 225 1.85 -0.93 24.12
C TRP A 225 1.86 0.06 25.29
N PRO A 226 0.76 0.74 25.64
CA PRO A 226 0.75 1.65 26.77
C PRO A 226 1.00 0.96 28.12
N ALA A 227 0.58 -0.31 28.29
CA ALA A 227 0.93 -1.10 29.46
C ALA A 227 2.45 -1.33 29.56
N PHE A 228 3.09 -1.72 28.46
CA PHE A 228 4.54 -1.87 28.39
C PHE A 228 5.27 -0.57 28.69
N ASP A 229 4.82 0.55 28.11
CA ASP A 229 5.42 1.86 28.38
C ASP A 229 5.29 2.24 29.86
N THR A 230 4.13 1.99 30.46
CA THR A 230 3.89 2.22 31.89
C THR A 230 4.84 1.38 32.74
N PHE A 231 4.98 0.07 32.44
CA PHE A 231 5.92 -0.79 33.13
C PHE A 231 7.35 -0.27 33.08
N CYS A 232 7.83 0.16 31.90
CA CYS A 232 9.20 0.65 31.78
C CYS A 232 9.49 1.88 32.66
N TRP A 233 8.46 2.64 33.06
CA TRP A 233 8.59 3.77 33.97
C TRP A 233 8.39 3.41 35.45
N THR A 234 7.52 2.44 35.77
CA THR A 234 7.10 2.17 37.16
C THR A 234 7.67 0.87 37.74
N GLY A 235 8.02 -0.11 36.89
CA GLY A 235 8.44 -1.44 37.34
C GLY A 235 7.30 -2.25 37.99
N ASN A 236 6.04 -1.84 37.80
CA ASN A 236 4.89 -2.45 38.45
C ASN A 236 4.77 -3.95 38.09
N GLN A 237 4.80 -4.80 39.12
CA GLN A 237 4.82 -6.26 38.94
C GLN A 237 3.49 -6.84 38.47
N GLY A 238 2.37 -6.14 38.70
CA GLY A 238 1.06 -6.52 38.16
C GLY A 238 1.05 -6.40 36.63
N ILE A 239 1.59 -5.29 36.10
CA ILE A 239 1.76 -5.09 34.66
C ILE A 239 2.72 -6.14 34.07
N ALA A 240 3.85 -6.40 34.74
CA ALA A 240 4.79 -7.43 34.31
C ALA A 240 4.12 -8.82 34.22
N GLY A 241 3.35 -9.20 35.24
CA GLY A 241 2.59 -10.45 35.25
C GLY A 241 1.56 -10.52 34.12
N ALA A 242 0.91 -9.39 33.79
CA ALA A 242 -0.03 -9.29 32.67
C ALA A 242 0.66 -9.50 31.32
N LEU A 243 1.81 -8.86 31.09
CA LEU A 243 2.61 -9.02 29.87
C LEU A 243 3.19 -10.44 29.75
N ASP A 244 3.61 -11.06 30.86
CA ASP A 244 4.02 -12.46 30.90
C ASP A 244 2.87 -13.40 30.51
N ALA A 245 1.67 -13.17 31.05
CA ALA A 245 0.50 -13.97 30.72
C ALA A 245 0.08 -13.79 29.25
N LEU A 246 0.24 -12.60 28.69
CA LEU A 246 -0.10 -12.30 27.29
C LEU A 246 0.89 -12.91 26.29
N PHE A 247 2.20 -12.83 26.55
CA PHE A 247 3.24 -13.17 25.56
C PHE A 247 4.05 -14.44 25.87
N LYS A 248 4.14 -14.93 27.12
CA LYS A 248 4.94 -16.12 27.44
C LYS A 248 4.10 -17.40 27.57
N GLN A 249 2.81 -17.31 27.90
CA GLN A 249 1.96 -18.48 28.05
C GLN A 249 1.39 -18.92 26.69
N GLU A 250 1.81 -20.07 26.18
CA GLU A 250 1.17 -20.69 25.01
C GLU A 250 -0.29 -21.06 25.36
N GLY A 251 -1.24 -20.57 24.56
CA GLY A 251 -2.67 -20.84 24.78
C GLY A 251 -3.42 -19.78 25.61
N ALA A 252 -2.90 -18.54 25.72
CA ALA A 252 -3.76 -17.41 26.12
C ALA A 252 -5.04 -17.42 25.25
N ALA A 253 -6.20 -17.22 25.88
CA ALA A 253 -7.52 -17.39 25.27
C ALA A 253 -7.86 -16.28 24.25
N LEU A 254 -6.95 -15.94 23.34
CA LEU A 254 -7.18 -14.99 22.25
C LEU A 254 -8.20 -15.55 21.27
N VAL A 255 -9.04 -14.69 20.67
CA VAL A 255 -9.93 -15.16 19.60
C VAL A 255 -9.07 -15.59 18.40
N PRO A 256 -9.54 -16.56 17.59
CA PRO A 256 -8.76 -17.06 16.45
C PRO A 256 -8.23 -15.96 15.52
N ARG A 257 -9.02 -14.90 15.27
CA ARG A 257 -8.64 -13.74 14.45
C ARG A 257 -7.40 -13.02 14.98
N LEU A 258 -7.25 -12.91 16.30
CA LEU A 258 -6.11 -12.24 16.94
C LEU A 258 -4.92 -13.19 17.08
N ASN A 259 -5.18 -14.44 17.43
CA ASN A 259 -4.14 -15.47 17.58
C ASN A 259 -3.35 -15.68 16.27
N ARG A 260 -3.98 -15.53 15.10
CA ARG A 260 -3.29 -15.63 13.81
C ARG A 260 -2.17 -14.60 13.65
N TYR A 261 -2.29 -13.43 14.27
CA TYR A 261 -1.31 -12.35 14.15
C TYR A 261 -0.03 -12.59 14.97
N ARG A 262 -0.02 -13.63 15.83
CA ARG A 262 1.17 -14.09 16.56
C ARG A 262 2.24 -14.68 15.63
N HIS A 263 1.85 -15.10 14.43
CA HIS A 263 2.72 -15.73 13.46
C HIS A 263 2.79 -14.89 12.19
N ALA A 264 3.96 -14.87 11.55
CA ALA A 264 4.11 -14.20 10.27
C ALA A 264 3.22 -14.85 9.20
N PRO A 265 2.58 -14.06 8.31
CA PRO A 265 1.80 -14.61 7.22
C PRO A 265 2.72 -15.24 6.15
N ASP A 266 2.19 -16.18 5.36
CA ASP A 266 2.88 -16.67 4.17
C ASP A 266 2.71 -15.64 3.02
N LEU A 267 3.83 -15.15 2.52
CA LEU A 267 3.91 -14.12 1.47
C LEU A 267 4.18 -14.71 0.07
N LYS A 268 4.11 -16.04 -0.10
CA LYS A 268 4.27 -16.68 -1.41
C LYS A 268 3.14 -16.28 -2.36
N PRO A 269 3.43 -15.98 -3.63
CA PRO A 269 2.42 -15.80 -4.66
C PRO A 269 1.40 -16.93 -4.69
N GLY A 270 0.11 -16.59 -4.83
CA GLY A 270 -1.00 -17.55 -4.84
C GLY A 270 -1.52 -17.96 -3.45
N THR A 271 -0.78 -17.66 -2.37
CA THR A 271 -1.30 -17.83 -1.00
C THR A 271 -2.51 -16.93 -0.79
N THR A 272 -3.55 -17.49 -0.17
CA THR A 272 -4.77 -16.76 0.15
C THR A 272 -4.91 -16.58 1.67
N VAL A 273 -5.30 -15.38 2.09
CA VAL A 273 -5.45 -14.99 3.50
C VAL A 273 -6.76 -14.21 3.66
N ASP A 274 -7.51 -14.49 4.73
CA ASP A 274 -8.72 -13.71 5.04
C ASP A 274 -8.36 -12.27 5.40
N ASN A 275 -8.99 -11.30 4.74
CA ASN A 275 -8.80 -9.90 5.04
C ASN A 275 -9.38 -9.49 6.40
N ALA A 276 -9.18 -8.22 6.76
CA ALA A 276 -9.66 -7.64 8.01
C ALA A 276 -9.98 -6.16 7.80
N HIS A 277 -10.77 -5.59 8.73
CA HIS A 277 -10.92 -4.15 8.85
C HIS A 277 -9.55 -3.52 9.08
N VAL A 278 -9.14 -2.52 8.29
CA VAL A 278 -7.74 -2.07 8.22
C VAL A 278 -7.27 -1.38 9.50
N VAL A 279 -8.06 -0.45 10.04
CA VAL A 279 -7.77 0.19 11.34
C VAL A 279 -7.55 -0.86 12.44
N GLU A 280 -8.51 -1.77 12.61
CA GLU A 280 -8.42 -2.85 13.59
C GLU A 280 -7.20 -3.75 13.35
N PHE A 281 -6.91 -4.06 12.09
CA PHE A 281 -5.78 -4.88 11.67
C PHE A 281 -4.46 -4.23 12.07
N ILE A 282 -4.25 -2.95 11.76
CA ILE A 282 -3.01 -2.23 12.06
C ILE A 282 -2.81 -2.12 13.57
N GLU A 283 -3.85 -1.74 14.29
CA GLU A 283 -3.85 -1.56 15.75
C GLU A 283 -3.79 -2.92 16.50
N SER A 284 -4.05 -4.06 15.83
CA SER A 284 -3.89 -5.40 16.39
C SER A 284 -2.59 -6.12 15.98
N THR A 285 -1.98 -5.76 14.86
CA THR A 285 -0.74 -6.40 14.36
C THR A 285 0.51 -5.70 14.87
N THR A 286 0.49 -4.37 14.97
CA THR A 286 1.64 -3.57 15.43
C THR A 286 2.07 -3.88 16.87
N PRO A 287 1.15 -4.07 17.85
CA PRO A 287 1.53 -4.34 19.24
C PRO A 287 2.26 -5.67 19.46
N TRP A 288 2.29 -6.59 18.49
CA TRP A 288 3.15 -7.78 18.60
C TRP A 288 4.64 -7.42 18.68
N ALA A 289 5.07 -6.24 18.20
CA ALA A 289 6.43 -5.78 18.43
C ALA A 289 6.75 -5.62 19.94
N VAL A 290 5.76 -5.34 20.80
CA VAL A 290 5.91 -5.38 22.27
C VAL A 290 6.23 -6.79 22.75
N GLY A 291 5.63 -7.82 22.15
CA GLY A 291 5.95 -9.21 22.45
C GLY A 291 7.43 -9.53 22.24
N TYR A 292 8.05 -8.97 21.20
CA TYR A 292 9.51 -9.05 21.00
C TYR A 292 10.27 -8.31 22.09
N LEU A 293 9.93 -7.06 22.39
CA LEU A 293 10.60 -6.28 23.44
C LEU A 293 10.49 -6.93 24.83
N TRP A 294 9.37 -7.58 25.12
CA TRP A 294 9.11 -8.23 26.40
C TRP A 294 9.81 -9.58 26.55
N THR A 295 9.76 -10.41 25.51
CA THR A 295 10.21 -11.82 25.58
C THR A 295 11.59 -12.06 24.98
N GLY A 296 12.07 -11.16 24.12
CA GLY A 296 13.24 -11.37 23.27
C GLY A 296 13.02 -12.30 22.08
N ASP A 297 11.82 -12.87 21.91
CA ASP A 297 11.49 -13.75 20.79
C ASP A 297 11.25 -12.94 19.51
N ARG A 298 12.21 -13.01 18.58
CA ARG A 298 12.16 -12.28 17.30
C ARG A 298 10.96 -12.65 16.44
N ARG A 299 10.35 -13.82 16.62
CA ARG A 299 9.17 -14.25 15.86
C ARG A 299 8.00 -13.27 16.01
N TYR A 300 7.88 -12.60 17.14
CA TYR A 300 6.86 -11.57 17.35
C TYR A 300 7.08 -10.32 16.49
N LEU A 301 8.33 -9.86 16.39
CA LEU A 301 8.68 -8.73 15.52
C LEU A 301 8.54 -9.11 14.04
N GLU A 302 8.97 -10.32 13.67
CA GLU A 302 8.80 -10.87 12.33
C GLU A 302 7.32 -11.01 11.95
N ALA A 303 6.46 -11.40 12.89
CA ALA A 303 5.02 -11.44 12.68
C ALA A 303 4.45 -10.04 12.44
N ALA A 304 4.75 -9.07 13.33
CA ALA A 304 4.29 -7.70 13.19
C ALA A 304 4.71 -7.10 11.83
N ILE A 305 5.98 -7.23 11.46
CA ILE A 305 6.51 -6.77 10.18
C ILE A 305 5.87 -7.52 8.99
N GLY A 306 5.76 -8.85 9.09
CA GLY A 306 5.25 -9.70 8.01
C GLY A 306 3.80 -9.38 7.63
N TRP A 307 2.95 -9.04 8.60
CA TRP A 307 1.57 -8.59 8.34
C TRP A 307 1.50 -7.25 7.62
N HIS A 308 2.41 -6.32 7.92
CA HIS A 308 2.54 -5.07 7.17
C HIS A 308 3.13 -5.28 5.77
N ASP A 309 4.02 -6.27 5.60
CA ASP A 309 4.54 -6.68 4.30
C ASP A 309 3.47 -7.37 3.43
N LEU A 310 2.52 -8.07 4.06
CA LEU A 310 1.33 -8.57 3.37
C LEU A 310 0.51 -7.42 2.79
N LEU A 311 0.17 -6.39 3.59
CA LEU A 311 -0.57 -5.20 3.12
C LEU A 311 0.13 -4.53 1.93
N GLN A 312 1.46 -4.43 1.98
CA GLN A 312 2.27 -3.89 0.89
C GLN A 312 2.10 -4.65 -0.44
N ARG A 313 1.86 -5.96 -0.38
CA ARG A 313 1.66 -6.81 -1.57
C ARG A 313 0.21 -6.83 -2.04
N VAL A 314 -0.76 -6.86 -1.12
CA VAL A 314 -2.15 -7.18 -1.47
C VAL A 314 -3.06 -5.95 -1.58
N ALA A 315 -2.71 -4.82 -0.96
CA ALA A 315 -3.66 -3.70 -0.82
C ALA A 315 -3.05 -2.31 -0.96
N MET A 316 -1.73 -2.14 -1.07
CA MET A 316 -1.11 -0.82 -1.00
C MET A 316 -1.43 0.07 -2.20
N GLN A 317 -2.01 1.26 -1.93
CA GLN A 317 -2.20 2.28 -2.96
C GLN A 317 -0.89 3.04 -3.24
N PRO A 318 -0.75 3.66 -4.42
CA PRO A 318 0.45 4.43 -4.75
C PRO A 318 0.70 5.59 -3.78
N HIS A 319 -0.31 6.14 -3.10
CA HIS A 319 -0.14 7.19 -2.08
C HIS A 319 0.37 6.67 -0.73
N GLY A 320 0.68 5.38 -0.58
CA GLY A 320 1.35 4.82 0.59
C GLY A 320 0.45 4.38 1.74
N VAL A 321 -0.86 4.32 1.53
CA VAL A 321 -1.85 3.79 2.50
C VAL A 321 -2.61 2.66 1.83
N PRO A 322 -2.89 1.54 2.52
CA PRO A 322 -3.66 0.44 1.94
C PRO A 322 -5.06 0.89 1.48
N VAL A 323 -5.60 0.18 0.49
CA VAL A 323 -7.04 0.18 0.21
C VAL A 323 -7.77 -0.24 1.48
N SER A 324 -8.81 0.51 1.79
CA SER A 324 -9.68 0.28 2.91
C SER A 324 -11.03 0.88 2.60
N ASP A 325 -11.86 0.06 1.98
CA ASP A 325 -13.31 0.26 1.96
C ASP A 325 -13.86 -0.32 3.27
N GLU A 326 -13.27 0.13 4.39
CA GLU A 326 -13.18 -0.51 5.71
C GLU A 326 -12.33 -1.80 5.74
N TRP A 327 -12.37 -2.64 4.70
CA TRP A 327 -11.60 -3.89 4.60
C TRP A 327 -10.51 -3.82 3.54
N TYR A 328 -9.32 -4.37 3.82
CA TYR A 328 -8.26 -4.37 2.81
C TYR A 328 -8.57 -5.32 1.65
N GLY A 329 -8.27 -4.87 0.44
CA GLY A 329 -8.44 -5.64 -0.79
C GLY A 329 -7.49 -5.14 -1.87
N PRO A 330 -7.57 -5.70 -3.09
CA PRO A 330 -6.68 -5.33 -4.19
C PRO A 330 -6.67 -3.82 -4.47
N ALA A 331 -5.47 -3.27 -4.68
CA ALA A 331 -5.28 -1.88 -5.10
C ALA A 331 -6.00 -1.58 -6.41
N GLY A 332 -6.49 -0.35 -6.56
CA GLY A 332 -7.22 0.09 -7.74
C GLY A 332 -7.40 1.60 -7.80
N ALA A 333 -7.59 2.12 -9.00
CA ALA A 333 -7.59 3.56 -9.28
C ALA A 333 -8.72 4.32 -8.57
N PHE A 334 -9.81 3.61 -8.30
CA PHE A 334 -11.03 4.13 -7.68
C PHE A 334 -11.37 3.40 -6.37
N ARG A 335 -10.37 2.82 -5.70
CA ARG A 335 -10.54 2.20 -4.37
C ARG A 335 -10.18 3.20 -3.27
N GLY A 336 -10.96 3.21 -2.20
CA GLY A 336 -10.80 4.15 -1.09
C GLY A 336 -9.67 3.77 -0.14
N SER A 337 -9.07 4.75 0.50
CA SER A 337 -8.32 4.62 1.75
C SER A 337 -9.02 5.50 2.79
N GLU A 338 -9.37 4.93 3.93
CA GLU A 338 -9.98 5.65 5.05
C GLU A 338 -8.97 6.61 5.69
N THR A 339 -9.44 7.77 6.18
CA THR A 339 -8.60 8.72 6.94
C THR A 339 -7.99 8.10 8.20
N CYS A 340 -8.75 7.27 8.92
CA CYS A 340 -8.23 6.53 10.08
C CYS A 340 -7.02 5.66 9.72
N ASP A 341 -6.99 5.07 8.52
CA ASP A 341 -5.86 4.25 8.09
C ASP A 341 -4.64 5.08 7.78
N VAL A 342 -4.80 6.32 7.31
CA VAL A 342 -3.66 7.24 7.17
C VAL A 342 -2.99 7.43 8.53
N ALA A 343 -3.79 7.76 9.55
CA ALA A 343 -3.30 7.97 10.91
C ALA A 343 -2.70 6.70 11.53
N GLY A 344 -3.41 5.57 11.44
CA GLY A 344 -2.98 4.29 11.96
C GLY A 344 -1.73 3.75 11.25
N TYR A 345 -1.66 3.92 9.93
CA TYR A 345 -0.50 3.48 9.14
C TYR A 345 0.74 4.30 9.46
N VAL A 346 0.65 5.63 9.53
CA VAL A 346 1.78 6.48 9.97
C VAL A 346 2.26 6.08 11.37
N TRP A 347 1.35 5.95 12.34
CA TRP A 347 1.68 5.51 13.70
C TRP A 347 2.39 4.14 13.70
N SER A 348 1.82 3.15 13.03
CA SER A 348 2.36 1.79 13.04
C SER A 348 3.74 1.70 12.39
N GLN A 349 3.98 2.40 11.28
CA GLN A 349 5.28 2.41 10.65
C GLN A 349 6.34 3.08 11.56
N ILE A 350 5.97 4.12 12.29
CA ILE A 350 6.87 4.76 13.29
C ILE A 350 7.17 3.82 14.45
N CYS A 351 6.18 3.11 14.98
CA CYS A 351 6.40 2.10 16.01
C CYS A 351 7.25 0.92 15.52
N LEU A 352 7.06 0.45 14.30
CA LEU A 352 7.91 -0.61 13.74
C LEU A 352 9.33 -0.09 13.46
N LEU A 353 9.47 1.17 13.02
CA LEU A 353 10.76 1.82 12.80
C LEU A 353 11.60 1.87 14.06
N TRP A 354 11.05 2.36 15.19
CA TRP A 354 11.87 2.52 16.40
C TRP A 354 12.28 1.17 17.02
N VAL A 355 11.56 0.07 16.75
CA VAL A 355 11.81 -1.25 17.35
C VAL A 355 12.80 -1.99 16.49
N SER A 356 12.54 -2.05 15.18
CA SER A 356 13.40 -2.77 14.22
C SER A 356 14.65 -2.00 13.84
N GLY A 357 14.57 -0.67 13.85
CA GLY A 357 15.56 0.23 13.28
C GLY A 357 15.61 0.21 11.75
N GLU A 358 14.68 -0.47 11.07
CA GLU A 358 14.71 -0.62 9.62
C GLU A 358 14.16 0.63 8.90
N GLY A 359 15.02 1.35 8.19
CA GLY A 359 14.71 2.60 7.50
C GLY A 359 13.58 2.50 6.46
N ARG A 360 13.27 1.30 5.94
CA ARG A 360 12.12 1.10 5.04
C ARG A 360 10.78 1.42 5.70
N MET A 361 10.68 1.33 7.02
CA MET A 361 9.48 1.73 7.75
C MET A 361 9.32 3.25 7.73
N ALA A 362 10.41 4.01 7.82
CA ALA A 362 10.38 5.46 7.58
C ALA A 362 10.05 5.80 6.11
N ASP A 363 10.55 5.03 5.14
CA ASP A 363 10.16 5.22 3.73
C ASP A 363 8.64 5.06 3.54
N ARG A 364 8.03 4.07 4.21
CA ARG A 364 6.58 3.86 4.22
C ARG A 364 5.83 5.00 4.92
N ALA A 365 6.33 5.42 6.10
CA ALA A 365 5.74 6.53 6.86
C ALA A 365 5.77 7.84 6.06
N GLU A 366 6.90 8.19 5.44
CA GLU A 366 7.03 9.38 4.59
C GLU A 366 6.09 9.35 3.40
N ARG A 367 5.96 8.18 2.75
CA ARG A 367 5.05 8.05 1.62
C ARG A 367 3.59 8.26 2.03
N ALA A 368 3.15 7.69 3.15
CA ALA A 368 1.81 7.95 3.67
C ALA A 368 1.63 9.41 4.09
N PHE A 369 2.61 9.98 4.80
CA PHE A 369 2.56 11.31 5.37
C PHE A 369 2.50 12.42 4.30
N PHE A 370 3.41 12.41 3.32
CA PHE A 370 3.50 13.48 2.32
C PHE A 370 2.46 13.39 1.19
N ASN A 371 1.75 12.27 1.09
CA ASN A 371 0.74 12.07 0.06
C ASN A 371 -0.66 11.99 0.66
N ALA A 372 -0.96 10.89 1.36
CA ALA A 372 -2.29 10.64 1.89
C ALA A 372 -2.66 11.59 3.05
N GLY A 373 -1.68 12.03 3.85
CA GLY A 373 -1.87 12.98 4.94
C GLY A 373 -2.58 14.27 4.52
N PRO A 374 -1.94 15.13 3.70
CA PRO A 374 -2.55 16.38 3.22
C PRO A 374 -3.78 16.16 2.33
N ALA A 375 -3.84 15.08 1.56
CA ALA A 375 -4.99 14.82 0.70
C ALA A 375 -6.27 14.44 1.46
N THR A 376 -6.20 14.05 2.73
CA THR A 376 -7.38 13.65 3.52
C THR A 376 -8.10 14.83 4.15
N VAL A 377 -7.45 15.98 4.27
CA VAL A 377 -7.91 17.15 5.02
C VAL A 377 -7.85 18.41 4.18
N SER A 378 -8.77 19.33 4.39
CA SER A 378 -8.72 20.66 3.78
C SER A 378 -7.53 21.46 4.30
N ARG A 379 -7.11 22.46 3.51
CA ARG A 379 -5.92 23.28 3.78
C ARG A 379 -5.96 23.99 5.14
N ASP A 380 -7.16 24.30 5.63
CA ASP A 380 -7.41 24.96 6.92
C ASP A 380 -7.77 24.01 8.07
N PHE A 381 -7.74 22.69 7.84
CA PHE A 381 -8.14 21.67 8.82
C PHE A 381 -9.55 21.85 9.39
N LYS A 382 -10.51 22.36 8.60
CA LYS A 382 -11.91 22.49 9.05
C LYS A 382 -12.86 21.50 8.41
N THR A 383 -12.44 20.89 7.31
CA THR A 383 -13.14 19.78 6.66
C THR A 383 -12.18 18.67 6.26
N HIS A 384 -12.68 17.45 6.14
CA HIS A 384 -11.90 16.29 5.71
C HIS A 384 -12.79 15.33 4.89
N VAL A 385 -12.17 14.42 4.15
CA VAL A 385 -12.88 13.28 3.53
C VAL A 385 -12.90 12.09 4.47
N TYR A 386 -13.88 11.20 4.34
CA TYR A 386 -13.78 9.88 4.98
C TYR A 386 -12.81 9.00 4.18
N PHE A 387 -13.08 8.83 2.88
CA PHE A 387 -12.25 8.07 1.94
C PHE A 387 -11.60 8.99 0.91
N GLN A 388 -10.32 8.73 0.63
CA GLN A 388 -9.58 9.28 -0.50
C GLN A 388 -9.23 8.18 -1.50
N SER A 389 -9.10 8.52 -2.78
CA SER A 389 -8.73 7.58 -3.85
C SER A 389 -7.60 8.13 -4.72
N PRO A 390 -6.86 7.26 -5.44
CA PRO A 390 -5.88 7.70 -6.43
C PRO A 390 -6.48 8.59 -7.52
N ASN A 391 -7.68 8.25 -8.01
CA ASN A 391 -8.43 9.02 -8.99
C ASN A 391 -9.78 9.48 -8.40
N ARG A 392 -10.06 10.78 -8.55
CA ARG A 392 -11.33 11.43 -8.16
C ARG A 392 -11.57 12.56 -9.15
N PHE A 393 -12.56 12.43 -10.03
CA PHE A 393 -12.80 13.38 -11.14
C PHE A 393 -14.14 14.09 -11.09
N ALA A 394 -15.04 13.65 -10.22
CA ALA A 394 -16.35 14.24 -10.00
C ALA A 394 -16.68 14.20 -8.50
N ASN A 395 -17.58 15.08 -8.06
CA ASN A 395 -18.06 15.03 -6.68
C ASN A 395 -18.71 13.67 -6.40
N LEU A 396 -18.48 13.13 -5.20
CA LEU A 396 -18.95 11.80 -4.78
C LEU A 396 -18.50 10.66 -5.74
N SER A 397 -17.41 10.86 -6.49
CA SER A 397 -16.82 9.84 -7.36
C SER A 397 -15.45 9.40 -6.82
N PRO A 398 -15.20 8.09 -6.68
CA PRO A 398 -16.17 7.00 -6.84
C PRO A 398 -17.28 7.07 -5.79
N ASP A 399 -18.41 6.42 -6.08
CA ASP A 399 -19.36 6.12 -5.01
C ASP A 399 -18.66 5.16 -4.04
N PHE A 400 -18.78 5.48 -2.77
CA PHE A 400 -18.16 4.79 -1.65
C PHE A 400 -19.29 4.10 -0.85
N PRO A 401 -19.95 3.05 -1.39
CA PRO A 401 -20.96 2.33 -0.65
C PRO A 401 -20.25 1.49 0.42
N HIS A 402 -20.41 1.82 1.69
CA HIS A 402 -19.74 1.10 2.79
C HIS A 402 -20.74 0.74 3.89
N GLY A 403 -20.28 0.66 5.14
CA GLY A 403 -21.02 0.36 6.37
C GLY A 403 -22.45 0.87 6.35
N PRO A 404 -23.37 0.34 7.16
CA PRO A 404 -24.71 0.92 7.34
C PRO A 404 -24.71 2.40 7.79
N ARG A 405 -23.55 3.07 7.93
CA ARG A 405 -23.37 4.47 8.33
C ARG A 405 -22.21 5.24 7.67
N ALA A 406 -21.23 4.60 7.00
CA ALA A 406 -20.07 5.30 6.43
C ALA A 406 -20.36 5.81 5.02
N GLU A 407 -20.46 7.13 4.87
CA GLU A 407 -20.56 7.82 3.57
C GLU A 407 -19.34 8.72 3.39
N GLY A 408 -18.72 8.74 2.20
CA GLY A 408 -17.46 9.45 2.02
C GLY A 408 -17.17 9.89 0.59
N GLY A 409 -16.00 10.51 0.40
CA GLY A 409 -15.58 11.07 -0.89
C GLY A 409 -15.91 12.54 -1.10
N ALA A 410 -16.50 13.21 -0.11
CA ALA A 410 -16.67 14.65 -0.05
C ALA A 410 -15.99 15.23 1.20
N TYR A 411 -15.42 16.43 1.08
CA TYR A 411 -14.91 17.19 2.21
C TYR A 411 -16.09 17.75 3.01
N ARG A 412 -16.17 17.38 4.28
CA ARG A 412 -17.18 17.86 5.23
C ARG A 412 -16.53 18.14 6.58
N GLN A 413 -17.18 18.95 7.42
CA GLN A 413 -16.70 19.22 8.77
C GLN A 413 -16.65 17.95 9.63
N LYS A 414 -17.59 17.03 9.40
CA LYS A 414 -17.63 15.73 10.07
C LYS A 414 -18.32 14.69 9.19
N HIS A 415 -18.08 13.44 9.53
CA HIS A 415 -18.73 12.27 8.94
C HIS A 415 -19.30 11.38 10.03
N ALA A 416 -20.28 10.55 9.67
CA ALA A 416 -20.64 9.40 10.49
C ALA A 416 -20.05 8.15 9.82
N PRO A 417 -19.46 7.22 10.59
CA PRO A 417 -19.01 7.40 11.97
C PRO A 417 -17.91 8.46 12.12
N LEU A 418 -17.76 8.99 13.34
CA LEU A 418 -16.85 10.12 13.62
C LEU A 418 -15.38 9.72 13.80
N CYS A 419 -15.02 8.44 13.62
CA CYS A 419 -13.67 7.91 13.85
C CYS A 419 -12.61 8.65 13.02
N CYS A 420 -12.89 8.93 11.73
CA CYS A 420 -11.98 9.66 10.85
C CYS A 420 -11.73 11.09 11.34
N THR A 421 -12.79 11.78 11.79
CA THR A 421 -12.73 13.13 12.36
C THR A 421 -11.81 13.16 13.59
N ALA A 422 -11.84 12.10 14.40
CA ALA A 422 -10.98 11.98 15.58
C ALA A 422 -9.53 11.58 15.22
N ALA A 423 -9.37 10.55 14.39
CA ALA A 423 -8.09 9.94 14.06
C ALA A 423 -7.16 10.85 13.27
N LEU A 424 -7.71 11.76 12.43
CA LEU A 424 -6.90 12.67 11.60
C LEU A 424 -5.92 13.52 12.43
N ASN A 425 -6.27 13.82 13.69
CA ASN A 425 -5.46 14.63 14.60
C ASN A 425 -4.11 13.99 14.94
N ARG A 426 -3.91 12.70 14.63
CA ARG A 426 -2.66 11.96 14.91
C ARG A 426 -1.64 12.04 13.77
N ILE A 427 -2.06 12.32 12.54
CA ILE A 427 -1.20 12.19 11.34
C ILE A 427 0.06 13.05 11.45
N VAL A 428 -0.14 14.35 11.69
CA VAL A 428 0.95 15.34 11.79
C VAL A 428 1.84 15.14 13.01
N PRO A 429 1.29 15.10 14.25
CA PRO A 429 2.14 15.04 15.43
C PRO A 429 2.97 13.75 15.51
N TRP A 430 2.45 12.60 15.09
CA TRP A 430 3.24 11.36 15.10
C TRP A 430 4.46 11.45 14.20
N TYR A 431 4.33 11.99 12.99
CA TYR A 431 5.48 12.19 12.11
C TYR A 431 6.49 13.16 12.73
N VAL A 432 6.02 14.32 13.20
CA VAL A 432 6.87 15.41 13.70
C VAL A 432 7.68 14.99 14.94
N THR A 433 7.04 14.39 15.94
CA THR A 433 7.73 14.04 17.20
C THR A 433 8.73 12.89 17.04
N HIS A 434 8.79 12.26 15.86
CA HIS A 434 9.63 11.09 15.56
C HIS A 434 10.58 11.33 14.38
N MET A 435 10.75 12.59 13.92
CA MET A 435 11.77 12.91 12.93
C MET A 435 13.19 12.67 13.46
N TRP A 436 13.38 12.82 14.77
CA TRP A 436 14.61 12.50 15.47
C TRP A 436 14.35 11.59 16.67
N MET A 437 15.26 10.65 16.90
CA MET A 437 15.24 9.71 18.03
C MET A 437 16.64 9.61 18.64
N ALA A 438 16.75 9.16 19.89
CA ALA A 438 18.01 8.87 20.54
C ALA A 438 18.49 7.44 20.26
N THR A 439 19.80 7.22 20.38
CA THR A 439 20.43 5.89 20.31
C THR A 439 20.99 5.49 21.68
N TYR A 440 21.13 4.19 21.93
CA TYR A 440 21.59 3.66 23.22
C TYR A 440 23.05 3.96 23.56
N ASP A 441 23.84 4.43 22.60
CA ASP A 441 25.21 4.91 22.76
C ASP A 441 25.29 6.44 22.89
N ASN A 442 24.19 7.05 23.36
CA ASN A 442 24.05 8.49 23.59
C ASN A 442 24.26 9.35 22.34
N GLY A 443 23.89 8.83 21.17
CA GLY A 443 23.77 9.59 19.93
C GLY A 443 22.33 9.97 19.60
N LEU A 444 22.17 10.50 18.39
CA LEU A 444 20.88 10.90 17.83
C LEU A 444 20.75 10.40 16.38
N ALA A 445 19.54 10.04 15.97
CA ALA A 445 19.23 9.53 14.66
C ALA A 445 18.16 10.41 13.98
N ALA A 446 18.46 10.90 12.78
CA ALA A 446 17.49 11.51 11.87
C ALA A 446 16.75 10.39 11.12
N THR A 447 15.57 10.06 11.62
CA THR A 447 14.73 8.93 11.17
C THR A 447 13.77 9.33 10.06
N CYS A 448 13.21 10.53 10.13
CA CYS A 448 12.37 11.13 9.08
C CYS A 448 12.83 12.58 8.81
N TYR A 449 12.51 13.14 7.64
CA TYR A 449 13.04 14.44 7.23
C TYR A 449 11.98 15.52 7.05
N GLY A 450 12.27 16.70 7.60
CA GLY A 450 11.50 17.92 7.41
C GLY A 450 12.22 19.09 8.09
N PRO A 451 11.81 20.34 7.84
CA PRO A 451 12.33 21.49 8.57
C PRO A 451 11.97 21.37 10.06
N CYS A 452 12.98 21.39 10.93
CA CYS A 452 12.77 21.23 12.37
C CYS A 452 13.93 21.78 13.20
N LYS A 453 13.66 21.93 14.51
CA LYS A 453 14.66 22.16 15.56
C LYS A 453 14.54 21.03 16.57
N VAL A 454 15.67 20.48 16.99
CA VAL A 454 15.76 19.43 18.00
C VAL A 454 16.50 19.98 19.20
N THR A 455 15.96 19.79 20.40
CA THR A 455 16.61 20.08 21.67
C THR A 455 16.72 18.79 22.46
N ALA A 456 17.92 18.24 22.58
CA ALA A 456 18.14 16.90 23.14
C ALA A 456 19.46 16.79 23.94
N LEU A 457 19.69 15.61 24.52
CA LEU A 457 20.93 15.22 25.21
C LEU A 457 21.70 14.23 24.34
N ALA A 458 23.00 14.46 24.15
CA ALA A 458 23.92 13.52 23.50
C ALA A 458 25.19 13.35 24.35
N ALA A 459 26.06 12.40 23.98
CA ALA A 459 27.23 12.00 24.76
C ALA A 459 26.87 11.78 26.24
N ASP A 460 27.77 12.10 27.17
CA ASP A 460 27.45 12.12 28.59
C ASP A 460 26.65 13.39 28.95
N ARG A 461 25.32 13.30 28.79
CA ARG A 461 24.31 14.30 29.14
C ARG A 461 24.63 15.73 28.68
N VAL A 462 25.24 15.88 27.49
CA VAL A 462 25.53 17.18 26.89
C VAL A 462 24.27 17.67 26.18
N PRO A 463 23.73 18.85 26.53
CA PRO A 463 22.66 19.46 25.76
C PRO A 463 23.13 19.79 24.34
N VAL A 464 22.32 19.45 23.34
CA VAL A 464 22.58 19.71 21.92
C VAL A 464 21.32 20.30 21.30
N VAL A 465 21.51 21.39 20.55
CA VAL A 465 20.51 21.90 19.61
C VAL A 465 20.90 21.46 18.21
N ILE A 466 19.96 20.90 17.46
CA ILE A 466 20.13 20.58 16.04
C ILE A 466 19.07 21.34 15.25
N ALA A 467 19.47 22.18 14.30
CA ALA A 467 18.51 22.82 13.39
C ALA A 467 18.63 22.26 11.98
N CYS A 468 17.53 21.70 11.48
CA CYS A 468 17.37 21.17 10.12
C CYS A 468 16.67 22.22 9.26
N LYS A 469 17.42 22.85 8.36
CA LYS A 469 16.91 23.78 7.35
C LYS A 469 16.76 23.06 6.02
N THR A 470 15.51 22.92 5.56
CA THR A 470 15.20 22.23 4.30
C THR A 470 13.78 22.54 3.81
N ASP A 471 13.58 22.47 2.50
CA ASP A 471 12.26 22.41 1.87
C ASP A 471 11.89 20.96 1.49
N TYR A 472 12.61 19.95 2.00
CA TYR A 472 12.25 18.54 1.80
C TYR A 472 10.78 18.29 2.19
N PRO A 473 9.99 17.55 1.38
CA PRO A 473 10.40 16.76 0.20
C PRO A 473 10.36 17.52 -1.14
N PHE A 474 10.12 18.84 -1.15
CA PHE A 474 10.07 19.64 -2.39
C PHE A 474 11.47 20.01 -2.92
N HIS A 475 12.50 19.90 -2.06
CA HIS A 475 13.90 20.05 -2.40
C HIS A 475 14.75 18.87 -1.90
N GLU A 476 15.94 18.70 -2.49
CA GLU A 476 16.80 17.52 -2.28
C GLU A 476 17.83 17.69 -1.15
N THR A 477 17.98 18.91 -0.61
CA THR A 477 19.07 19.27 0.31
C THR A 477 18.54 19.54 1.71
N ILE A 478 19.22 18.97 2.70
CA ILE A 478 18.95 19.20 4.12
C ILE A 478 20.23 19.69 4.76
N GLU A 479 20.20 20.90 5.30
CA GLU A 479 21.29 21.50 6.06
C GLU A 479 21.01 21.33 7.55
N ILE A 480 21.93 20.69 8.27
CA ILE A 480 21.78 20.30 9.66
C ILE A 480 22.92 20.95 10.44
N SER A 481 22.60 21.97 11.22
CA SER A 481 23.53 22.57 12.17
C SER A 481 23.53 21.79 13.47
N VAL A 482 24.71 21.55 14.05
CA VAL A 482 24.89 20.81 15.31
C VAL A 482 25.52 21.75 16.34
N GLU A 483 24.80 22.00 17.42
CA GLU A 483 25.19 22.97 18.45
C GLU A 483 25.20 22.33 19.84
N PRO A 484 26.27 21.58 20.19
CA PRO A 484 26.43 21.05 21.53
C PRO A 484 26.86 22.17 22.49
N ALA A 485 26.36 22.14 23.73
CA ALA A 485 26.67 23.14 24.76
C ALA A 485 28.18 23.18 25.13
N ARG A 486 28.88 22.08 24.89
CA ARG A 486 30.34 21.95 24.93
C ARG A 486 30.78 20.93 23.90
N GLU A 487 32.03 21.02 23.47
CA GLU A 487 32.61 20.01 22.57
C GLU A 487 32.44 18.60 23.15
N ALA A 488 31.90 17.69 22.34
CA ALA A 488 31.55 16.34 22.78
C ALA A 488 31.58 15.34 21.62
N ALA A 489 32.03 14.12 21.89
CA ALA A 489 32.02 13.02 20.93
C ALA A 489 30.72 12.20 21.07
N PHE A 490 29.97 12.07 19.99
CA PHE A 490 28.76 11.24 19.92
C PHE A 490 28.42 10.89 18.46
N PRO A 491 27.70 9.79 18.22
CA PRO A 491 27.26 9.42 16.89
C PRO A 491 26.00 10.18 16.45
N LEU A 492 25.96 10.54 15.17
CA LEU A 492 24.74 10.90 14.45
C LEU A 492 24.44 9.82 13.40
N GLU A 493 23.21 9.32 13.37
CA GLU A 493 22.72 8.40 12.34
C GLU A 493 21.74 9.12 11.40
N PHE A 494 21.87 8.91 10.09
CA PHE A 494 21.03 9.51 9.07
C PHE A 494 20.40 8.42 8.22
N ARG A 495 19.07 8.37 8.14
CA ARG A 495 18.41 7.43 7.23
C ARG A 495 18.79 7.74 5.78
N ILE A 496 19.17 6.73 5.03
CA ILE A 496 19.33 6.82 3.57
C ILE A 496 18.05 6.28 2.92
N PRO A 497 17.19 7.14 2.33
CA PRO A 497 15.93 6.71 1.75
C PRO A 497 16.15 5.63 0.68
N ALA A 498 15.35 4.57 0.66
CA ALA A 498 15.57 3.47 -0.29
C ALA A 498 15.43 3.87 -1.77
N TRP A 499 14.68 4.94 -2.06
CA TRP A 499 14.53 5.48 -3.41
C TRP A 499 15.74 6.29 -3.91
N CYS A 500 16.66 6.67 -3.01
CA CYS A 500 17.80 7.52 -3.35
C CYS A 500 19.01 6.68 -3.78
N GLU A 501 19.32 6.68 -5.08
CA GLU A 501 20.43 5.89 -5.65
C GLU A 501 21.83 6.46 -5.32
N ALA A 502 21.95 7.80 -5.28
CA ALA A 502 23.23 8.48 -5.13
C ALA A 502 23.19 9.52 -3.98
N PRO A 503 23.05 9.07 -2.72
CA PRO A 503 23.05 9.96 -1.57
C PRO A 503 24.42 10.63 -1.41
N ALA A 504 24.42 11.90 -0.98
CA ALA A 504 25.64 12.61 -0.63
C ALA A 504 25.56 13.18 0.78
N LEU A 505 26.70 13.15 1.46
CA LEU A 505 26.87 13.60 2.84
C LEU A 505 28.16 14.39 2.93
N ASP A 506 28.07 15.56 3.55
CA ASP A 506 29.17 16.48 3.75
C ASP A 506 29.18 16.97 5.19
N VAL A 507 30.36 17.13 5.78
CA VAL A 507 30.51 17.77 7.08
C VAL A 507 31.53 18.89 6.98
N ASN A 508 31.11 20.12 7.27
CA ASN A 508 31.93 21.33 7.19
C ASN A 508 32.61 21.52 5.82
N GLY A 509 31.94 21.19 4.71
CA GLY A 509 32.46 21.30 3.35
C GLY A 509 33.40 20.17 2.93
N SER A 510 33.57 19.14 3.78
CA SER A 510 34.30 17.91 3.43
C SER A 510 33.32 16.75 3.20
N ALA A 511 33.36 16.18 1.99
CA ALA A 511 32.57 15.00 1.64
C ALA A 511 32.91 13.80 2.53
N VAL A 512 31.88 13.11 3.00
CA VAL A 512 31.96 11.88 3.80
C VAL A 512 31.36 10.73 3.00
N ALA A 513 32.04 9.58 2.98
CA ALA A 513 31.52 8.39 2.33
C ALA A 513 30.20 7.95 2.98
N VAL A 514 29.17 7.72 2.17
CA VAL A 514 27.87 7.25 2.65
C VAL A 514 27.88 5.72 2.69
N GLU A 515 28.23 5.17 3.85
CA GLU A 515 28.14 3.73 4.10
C GLU A 515 26.77 3.38 4.68
N ARG A 516 25.86 2.93 3.81
CA ARG A 516 24.52 2.49 4.22
C ARG A 516 24.60 1.13 4.91
N ASN A 517 24.29 1.09 6.20
CA ASN A 517 24.20 -0.17 6.95
C ASN A 517 22.97 -1.01 6.49
N PRO A 518 22.87 -2.30 6.87
CA PRO A 518 21.74 -3.16 6.47
C PRO A 518 20.36 -2.66 6.92
N ARG A 519 20.31 -1.81 7.95
CA ARG A 519 19.09 -1.16 8.43
C ARG A 519 18.73 0.10 7.63
N GLY A 520 19.59 0.55 6.71
CA GLY A 520 19.34 1.69 5.85
C GLY A 520 19.80 3.04 6.39
N PHE A 521 20.74 3.07 7.35
CA PHE A 521 21.28 4.30 7.93
C PHE A 521 22.78 4.46 7.63
N ALA A 522 23.22 5.70 7.46
CA ALA A 522 24.63 6.08 7.47
C ALA A 522 24.96 6.71 8.83
N ARG A 523 26.14 6.41 9.37
CA ARG A 523 26.53 6.82 10.72
C ARG A 523 27.83 7.61 10.70
N ILE A 524 27.83 8.76 11.37
CA ILE A 524 29.03 9.57 11.61
C ILE A 524 29.26 9.62 13.12
N HIS A 525 30.42 9.15 13.58
CA HIS A 525 30.87 9.36 14.95
C HIS A 525 32.09 10.29 14.94
N ARG A 526 31.95 11.46 15.55
CA ARG A 526 33.04 12.44 15.69
C ARG A 526 32.85 13.28 16.93
N THR A 527 33.87 14.09 17.22
CA THR A 527 33.74 15.21 18.14
C THR A 527 33.03 16.36 17.43
N TRP A 528 31.89 16.76 17.99
CA TRP A 528 31.08 17.87 17.50
C TRP A 528 31.37 19.12 18.31
N LYS A 529 31.43 20.25 17.63
CA LYS A 529 31.52 21.60 18.23
C LYS A 529 30.40 22.48 17.68
N SER A 530 30.12 23.57 18.39
CA SER A 530 29.12 24.55 17.96
C SER A 530 29.39 25.02 16.54
N ALA A 531 28.32 25.14 15.75
CA ALA A 531 28.31 25.50 14.33
C ALA A 531 28.94 24.46 13.37
N ASP A 532 29.18 23.23 13.81
CA ASP A 532 29.42 22.14 12.85
C ASP A 532 28.18 21.97 11.96
N LEU A 533 28.40 21.83 10.65
CA LEU A 533 27.36 21.74 9.65
C LEU A 533 27.44 20.40 8.94
N VAL A 534 26.35 19.65 8.96
CA VAL A 534 26.14 18.48 8.11
C VAL A 534 25.22 18.88 6.96
N ARG A 535 25.61 18.54 5.71
CA ARG A 535 24.74 18.70 4.54
C ARG A 535 24.45 17.33 3.94
N LEU A 536 23.17 16.97 3.94
CA LEU A 536 22.65 15.82 3.23
C LEU A 536 22.09 16.26 1.88
N ARG A 537 22.32 15.47 0.84
CA ARG A 537 21.62 15.60 -0.43
C ARG A 537 21.09 14.23 -0.86
N PHE A 538 19.80 14.21 -1.18
CA PHE A 538 19.11 13.05 -1.73
C PHE A 538 18.61 13.37 -3.14
N PRO A 539 19.45 13.18 -4.17
CA PRO A 539 19.03 13.40 -5.55
C PRO A 539 17.80 12.54 -5.88
N MET A 540 16.75 13.19 -6.36
CA MET A 540 15.49 12.55 -6.72
C MET A 540 15.42 12.37 -8.23
N THR A 541 14.89 11.22 -8.65
CA THR A 541 14.61 10.89 -10.05
C THR A 541 13.13 10.59 -10.22
N ALA A 542 12.55 10.99 -11.35
CA ALA A 542 11.17 10.63 -11.67
C ALA A 542 11.09 9.12 -11.92
N SER A 543 10.22 8.45 -11.17
CA SER A 543 9.95 7.03 -11.25
C SER A 543 8.58 6.78 -11.84
N LEU A 544 8.53 6.01 -12.92
CA LEU A 544 7.31 5.48 -13.52
C LEU A 544 7.09 4.06 -13.01
N GLN A 545 6.00 3.84 -12.28
CA GLN A 545 5.59 2.51 -11.86
C GLN A 545 4.40 2.06 -12.70
N ILE A 546 4.63 1.06 -13.56
CA ILE A 546 3.57 0.36 -14.28
C ILE A 546 3.05 -0.76 -13.38
N GLY A 547 1.75 -0.74 -13.13
CA GLY A 547 1.04 -1.72 -12.32
C GLY A 547 -0.26 -2.13 -12.98
N ARG A 548 -1.14 -2.76 -12.20
CA ARG A 548 -2.46 -3.17 -12.67
C ARG A 548 -3.50 -2.84 -11.61
N ASP A 549 -4.58 -2.19 -12.03
CA ASP A 549 -5.79 -2.04 -11.23
C ASP A 549 -6.47 -3.41 -11.14
N ALA A 550 -6.26 -4.09 -10.01
CA ALA A 550 -6.73 -5.44 -9.78
C ALA A 550 -8.12 -5.49 -9.12
N ALA A 551 -8.77 -4.34 -8.91
CA ALA A 551 -10.09 -4.27 -8.32
C ALA A 551 -11.15 -4.84 -9.29
N GLN A 552 -11.75 -5.97 -8.90
CA GLN A 552 -12.80 -6.63 -9.68
C GLN A 552 -14.17 -6.08 -9.27
N GLY A 553 -14.57 -4.94 -9.83
CA GLY A 553 -15.90 -4.36 -9.58
C GLY A 553 -15.89 -3.01 -8.89
N GLY A 554 -17.07 -2.56 -8.46
CA GLY A 554 -17.18 -1.40 -7.58
C GLY A 554 -16.50 -1.66 -6.23
N PRO A 555 -16.16 -0.61 -5.46
CA PRO A 555 -15.38 -0.74 -4.23
C PRO A 555 -16.01 -1.65 -3.15
N TYR A 556 -17.32 -1.94 -3.22
CA TYR A 556 -18.02 -2.77 -2.25
C TYR A 556 -19.12 -3.61 -2.90
N ASP A 557 -19.25 -4.86 -2.45
CA ASP A 557 -20.15 -5.87 -3.01
C ASP A 557 -21.47 -6.05 -2.22
N GLY A 558 -21.70 -5.21 -1.20
CA GLY A 558 -22.88 -5.32 -0.34
C GLY A 558 -22.66 -6.16 0.93
N SER A 559 -21.46 -6.72 1.16
CA SER A 559 -21.20 -7.60 2.31
C SER A 559 -20.12 -7.05 3.28
N HIS A 560 -20.53 -6.75 4.52
CA HIS A 560 -19.61 -6.45 5.63
C HIS A 560 -19.05 -7.72 6.26
N ARG A 561 -18.12 -8.38 5.58
CA ARG A 561 -17.48 -9.60 6.07
C ARG A 561 -16.05 -9.73 5.58
N ALA A 562 -15.29 -10.58 6.25
CA ALA A 562 -13.99 -11.00 5.75
C ALA A 562 -14.13 -11.71 4.40
N THR A 563 -13.25 -11.36 3.47
CA THR A 563 -13.07 -11.99 2.16
C THR A 563 -11.63 -12.42 1.99
N ALA A 564 -11.43 -13.54 1.31
CA ALA A 564 -10.12 -14.02 0.90
C ALA A 564 -9.43 -13.00 -0.03
N VAL A 565 -8.18 -12.64 0.29
CA VAL A 565 -7.28 -11.95 -0.64
C VAL A 565 -6.11 -12.85 -0.97
N THR A 566 -5.69 -12.82 -2.24
CA THR A 566 -4.58 -13.64 -2.74
C THR A 566 -3.35 -12.77 -2.93
N VAL A 567 -2.20 -13.24 -2.44
CA VAL A 567 -0.91 -12.60 -2.72
C VAL A 567 -0.68 -12.63 -4.23
N PRO A 568 -0.56 -11.47 -4.89
CA PRO A 568 -0.46 -11.42 -6.33
C PRO A 568 0.83 -12.09 -6.82
N GLU A 569 0.75 -12.63 -8.02
CA GLU A 569 1.94 -13.12 -8.72
C GLU A 569 2.76 -11.97 -9.28
N ASP A 570 4.08 -12.12 -9.21
CA ASP A 570 4.99 -11.22 -9.89
C ASP A 570 4.67 -11.25 -11.40
N HIS A 571 4.40 -10.08 -11.97
CA HIS A 571 4.08 -9.90 -13.39
C HIS A 571 2.78 -10.59 -13.90
N GLY A 572 1.80 -10.83 -13.02
CA GLY A 572 0.49 -11.37 -13.42
C GLY A 572 -0.30 -10.48 -14.39
N THR A 573 -1.20 -11.08 -15.17
CA THR A 573 -2.09 -10.38 -16.14
C THR A 573 -3.46 -10.02 -15.57
N ARG A 574 -3.65 -10.15 -14.25
CA ARG A 574 -4.90 -9.82 -13.57
C ARG A 574 -5.07 -8.30 -13.43
N GLY A 575 -6.27 -7.79 -13.70
CA GLY A 575 -6.58 -6.35 -13.63
C GLY A 575 -6.40 -5.55 -14.91
N VAL A 576 -6.40 -4.22 -14.81
CA VAL A 576 -6.24 -3.30 -15.94
C VAL A 576 -4.88 -2.59 -15.86
N PRO A 577 -4.05 -2.57 -16.92
CA PRO A 577 -2.78 -1.84 -16.90
C PRO A 577 -2.95 -0.37 -16.52
N CYS A 578 -2.13 0.10 -15.58
CA CYS A 578 -2.12 1.49 -15.13
C CYS A 578 -0.71 1.94 -14.79
N ALA A 579 -0.51 3.25 -14.71
CA ALA A 579 0.77 3.84 -14.31
C ALA A 579 0.60 4.87 -13.20
N SER A 580 1.61 4.98 -12.34
CA SER A 580 1.75 6.08 -11.37
C SER A 580 3.15 6.68 -11.46
N VAL A 581 3.27 7.97 -11.11
CA VAL A 581 4.52 8.73 -11.23
C VAL A 581 4.92 9.22 -9.86
N SER A 582 6.18 9.00 -9.46
CA SER A 582 6.72 9.49 -8.19
C SER A 582 8.04 10.22 -8.38
N TYR A 583 8.38 11.09 -7.44
CA TYR A 583 9.67 11.77 -7.38
C TYR A 583 10.08 11.90 -5.91
N GLY A 584 11.10 11.12 -5.51
CA GLY A 584 11.37 10.89 -4.10
C GLY A 584 10.17 10.22 -3.38
N PRO A 585 9.77 10.70 -2.19
CA PRO A 585 8.62 10.14 -1.48
C PRO A 585 7.26 10.58 -2.04
N LEU A 586 7.23 11.63 -2.87
CA LEU A 586 6.01 12.25 -3.40
C LEU A 586 5.43 11.44 -4.58
N LEU A 587 4.14 11.18 -4.53
CA LEU A 587 3.30 10.75 -5.65
C LEU A 587 2.85 12.00 -6.42
N PHE A 588 2.84 11.93 -7.74
CA PHE A 588 2.41 13.01 -8.63
C PHE A 588 1.11 12.67 -9.34
N SER A 589 0.26 13.69 -9.48
CA SER A 589 -1.09 13.59 -10.00
C SER A 589 -1.34 14.67 -11.04
N LEU A 590 -2.15 14.36 -12.05
CA LEU A 590 -2.73 15.37 -12.92
C LEU A 590 -3.87 16.06 -12.14
N PRO A 591 -3.74 17.34 -11.77
CA PRO A 591 -4.77 18.02 -10.99
C PRO A 591 -6.01 18.31 -11.84
N ILE A 592 -7.17 18.16 -11.23
CA ILE A 592 -8.43 18.74 -11.70
C ILE A 592 -8.74 19.88 -10.72
N PRO A 593 -8.67 21.15 -11.15
CA PRO A 593 -8.85 22.29 -10.24
C PRO A 593 -10.22 22.30 -9.56
N ASP A 594 -10.28 22.83 -8.35
CA ASP A 594 -11.45 22.92 -7.48
C ASP A 594 -11.81 24.39 -7.19
N ASN A 595 -12.11 25.15 -8.25
CA ASN A 595 -12.09 26.62 -8.24
C ASN A 595 -13.20 27.29 -7.42
N ALA A 596 -14.27 26.57 -7.05
CA ALA A 596 -15.42 27.13 -6.33
C ALA A 596 -15.44 26.73 -4.84
N ASP A 597 -15.25 25.44 -4.56
CA ASP A 597 -15.26 24.85 -3.24
C ASP A 597 -14.58 23.46 -3.25
N ASP A 598 -14.34 22.90 -2.07
CA ASP A 598 -13.62 21.63 -1.86
C ASP A 598 -14.26 20.39 -2.53
N ASN A 599 -15.50 20.51 -3.01
CA ASN A 599 -16.29 19.43 -3.59
C ASN A 599 -16.74 19.68 -5.04
N THR A 600 -16.31 20.77 -5.67
CA THR A 600 -16.71 21.07 -7.06
C THR A 600 -15.49 21.15 -7.98
N PRO A 601 -15.28 20.17 -8.88
CA PRO A 601 -14.20 20.23 -9.87
C PRO A 601 -14.54 21.22 -10.99
N ASP A 602 -13.51 21.81 -11.59
CA ASP A 602 -13.60 22.65 -12.77
C ASP A 602 -14.08 21.80 -13.97
N PRO A 603 -15.28 22.06 -14.52
CA PRO A 603 -15.83 21.28 -15.62
C PRO A 603 -15.05 21.47 -16.94
N SER A 604 -14.21 22.49 -17.04
CA SER A 604 -13.36 22.75 -18.21
C SER A 604 -12.03 22.00 -18.19
N ALA A 605 -11.69 21.36 -17.06
CA ALA A 605 -10.42 20.66 -16.90
C ALA A 605 -10.28 19.48 -17.87
N ARG A 606 -9.16 19.43 -18.58
CA ARG A 606 -8.78 18.27 -19.40
C ARG A 606 -8.03 17.28 -18.52
N TRP A 607 -8.60 16.10 -18.32
CA TRP A 607 -8.01 15.05 -17.47
C TRP A 607 -8.03 13.65 -18.07
N ARG A 608 -8.66 13.46 -19.23
CA ARG A 608 -8.85 12.17 -19.90
C ARG A 608 -7.60 11.79 -20.70
N PHE A 609 -6.55 11.44 -19.98
CA PHE A 609 -5.25 11.13 -20.55
C PHE A 609 -4.79 9.72 -20.21
N ALA A 610 -4.16 9.06 -21.18
CA ALA A 610 -3.27 7.94 -20.94
C ALA A 610 -1.82 8.43 -20.86
N LEU A 611 -1.06 7.97 -19.87
CA LEU A 611 0.36 8.30 -19.77
C LEU A 611 1.14 7.56 -20.86
N ASP A 612 2.05 8.27 -21.55
CA ASP A 612 2.95 7.66 -22.53
C ASP A 612 4.04 6.88 -21.79
N VAL A 613 3.81 5.58 -21.57
CA VAL A 613 4.74 4.75 -20.79
C VAL A 613 5.96 4.31 -21.61
N GLN A 614 5.93 4.48 -22.93
CA GLN A 614 7.07 4.18 -23.81
C GLN A 614 8.04 5.36 -23.87
N GLN A 615 7.54 6.60 -23.86
CA GLN A 615 8.32 7.83 -23.88
C GLN A 615 7.76 8.86 -22.89
N PRO A 616 7.87 8.64 -21.57
CA PRO A 616 7.20 9.46 -20.56
C PRO A 616 7.70 10.90 -20.47
N GLY A 617 8.88 11.21 -21.02
CA GLY A 617 9.34 12.59 -21.23
C GLY A 617 9.45 13.44 -19.96
N PHE A 618 9.77 12.83 -18.82
CA PHE A 618 9.76 13.54 -17.53
C PHE A 618 10.72 14.72 -17.49
N THR A 619 10.22 15.88 -17.06
CA THR A 619 11.06 17.04 -16.71
C THR A 619 10.58 17.62 -15.38
N VAL A 620 11.52 18.10 -14.57
CA VAL A 620 11.24 18.65 -13.24
C VAL A 620 11.28 20.17 -13.32
N GLN A 621 10.27 20.82 -12.75
CA GLN A 621 10.25 22.26 -12.53
C GLN A 621 10.18 22.54 -11.04
N ARG A 622 11.03 23.46 -10.57
CA ARG A 622 11.08 23.92 -9.19
C ARG A 622 10.91 25.43 -9.12
N ASP A 623 10.08 25.87 -8.20
CA ASP A 623 9.92 27.26 -7.81
C ASP A 623 10.34 27.41 -6.33
N ALA A 624 10.47 28.65 -5.86
CA ALA A 624 10.77 28.90 -4.45
C ALA A 624 9.63 28.41 -3.55
N MET A 625 9.96 27.87 -2.39
CA MET A 625 8.97 27.58 -1.36
C MET A 625 8.25 28.87 -0.94
N PRO A 626 6.91 28.90 -0.88
CA PRO A 626 6.21 30.09 -0.43
C PRO A 626 6.46 30.36 1.05
N ALA A 627 6.28 31.61 1.47
CA ALA A 627 6.50 32.03 2.85
C ALA A 627 5.55 31.35 3.85
N ARG A 628 4.35 30.98 3.40
CA ARG A 628 3.39 30.15 4.12
C ARG A 628 2.95 29.02 3.21
N TRP A 629 2.95 27.79 3.70
CA TRP A 629 2.54 26.62 2.93
C TRP A 629 1.26 25.99 3.46
N ASP A 630 0.32 25.73 2.57
CA ASP A 630 -0.98 25.12 2.87
C ASP A 630 -1.41 24.08 1.81
N TRP A 631 -0.46 23.50 1.07
CA TRP A 631 -0.71 22.53 -0.01
C TRP A 631 -1.62 23.07 -1.15
N PRO A 632 -1.29 24.22 -1.77
CA PRO A 632 -2.00 24.76 -2.92
C PRO A 632 -1.74 23.97 -4.20
N LEU A 633 -2.65 24.10 -5.19
CA LEU A 633 -2.42 23.56 -6.54
C LEU A 633 -1.14 24.11 -7.21
N ALA A 634 -0.77 25.36 -6.87
CA ALA A 634 0.48 25.99 -7.30
C ALA A 634 1.67 25.47 -6.47
N ALA A 635 1.96 24.18 -6.60
CA ALA A 635 3.03 23.53 -5.86
C ALA A 635 4.43 24.01 -6.34
N PRO A 636 5.41 24.14 -5.43
CA PRO A 636 6.78 24.58 -5.73
C PRO A 636 7.58 23.51 -6.46
N LEU A 637 7.06 22.28 -6.55
CA LEU A 637 7.64 21.19 -7.30
C LEU A 637 6.58 20.65 -8.26
N ARG A 638 6.91 20.65 -9.56
CA ARG A 638 6.04 20.15 -10.63
C ARG A 638 6.82 19.19 -11.51
N LEU A 639 6.14 18.17 -12.03
CA LEU A 639 6.68 17.29 -13.06
C LEU A 639 5.88 17.50 -14.33
N HIS A 640 6.57 17.51 -15.47
CA HIS A 640 5.89 17.41 -16.75
C HIS A 640 6.09 16.01 -17.30
N ALA A 641 5.05 15.43 -17.89
CA ALA A 641 5.07 14.11 -18.49
C ALA A 641 4.35 14.13 -19.85
N ASN A 642 4.75 13.24 -20.74
CA ASN A 642 4.06 13.01 -22.00
C ASN A 642 2.81 12.15 -21.77
N ALA A 643 1.68 12.57 -22.29
CA ALA A 643 0.43 11.85 -22.21
C ALA A 643 -0.39 12.02 -23.51
N VAL A 644 -1.27 11.07 -23.79
CA VAL A 644 -2.14 11.07 -24.97
C VAL A 644 -3.57 11.25 -24.51
N GLU A 645 -4.28 12.22 -25.09
CA GLU A 645 -5.71 12.39 -24.82
C GLU A 645 -6.49 11.20 -25.40
N ILE A 646 -7.39 10.63 -24.59
CA ILE A 646 -8.13 9.41 -24.92
C ILE A 646 -9.64 9.61 -24.79
N ALA A 647 -10.40 8.82 -25.55
CA ALA A 647 -11.82 8.68 -25.35
C ALA A 647 -12.07 7.80 -24.11
N TRP A 648 -12.20 8.42 -22.94
CA TRP A 648 -12.48 7.77 -21.68
C TRP A 648 -13.62 8.48 -20.96
N GLU A 649 -14.74 7.78 -20.77
CA GLU A 649 -15.95 8.30 -20.15
C GLU A 649 -16.39 7.38 -19.00
N PRO A 650 -15.66 7.41 -17.86
CA PRO A 650 -16.01 6.59 -16.72
C PRO A 650 -17.34 7.06 -16.12
N ASP A 651 -18.20 6.11 -15.73
CA ASP A 651 -19.37 6.40 -14.90
C ASP A 651 -18.91 6.98 -13.55
N PRO A 652 -19.33 8.19 -13.15
CA PRO A 652 -18.98 8.76 -11.85
C PRO A 652 -19.30 7.85 -10.66
N LYS A 653 -20.36 7.06 -10.74
CA LYS A 653 -20.81 6.19 -9.64
C LYS A 653 -19.94 4.94 -9.54
N TYR A 654 -19.66 4.28 -10.66
CA TYR A 654 -18.87 3.06 -10.73
C TYR A 654 -17.72 3.18 -11.72
N PRO A 655 -16.76 4.11 -11.47
CA PRO A 655 -15.74 4.44 -12.45
C PRO A 655 -14.76 3.29 -12.64
N ARG A 656 -14.27 3.14 -13.88
CA ARG A 656 -13.27 2.14 -14.25
C ARG A 656 -12.24 2.75 -15.19
N LEU A 657 -11.01 2.27 -15.09
CA LEU A 657 -10.01 2.52 -16.13
C LEU A 657 -10.43 1.85 -17.45
N PRO A 658 -9.99 2.38 -18.60
CA PRO A 658 -10.16 1.69 -19.89
C PRO A 658 -9.57 0.28 -19.81
N LEU A 659 -10.34 -0.73 -20.22
CA LEU A 659 -9.98 -2.16 -20.08
C LEU A 659 -8.62 -2.50 -20.71
N LEU A 660 -8.26 -1.79 -21.78
CA LEU A 660 -7.08 -2.01 -22.60
C LEU A 660 -6.19 -0.77 -22.61
N PRO A 661 -4.86 -0.94 -22.79
CA PRO A 661 -3.97 0.16 -23.10
C PRO A 661 -4.47 0.98 -24.29
N ALA A 662 -4.36 2.31 -24.18
CA ALA A 662 -4.89 3.22 -25.17
C ALA A 662 -4.03 3.25 -26.43
N VAL A 663 -4.66 3.00 -27.59
CA VAL A 663 -3.99 3.16 -28.88
C VAL A 663 -3.72 4.63 -29.12
N GLN A 664 -2.46 4.97 -29.35
CA GLN A 664 -2.05 6.32 -29.68
C GLN A 664 -2.57 6.73 -31.06
N ARG A 665 -3.67 7.50 -31.08
CA ARG A 665 -4.27 8.06 -32.31
C ARG A 665 -3.90 9.52 -32.55
N ARG A 666 -3.28 10.17 -31.57
CA ARG A 666 -2.82 11.56 -31.58
C ARG A 666 -1.37 11.62 -31.07
N PRO A 667 -0.58 12.62 -31.48
CA PRO A 667 0.72 12.88 -30.86
C PRO A 667 0.57 13.07 -29.35
N PRO A 668 1.56 12.68 -28.53
CA PRO A 668 1.55 12.96 -27.10
C PRO A 668 1.65 14.47 -26.87
N GLU A 669 0.95 14.94 -25.84
CA GLU A 669 1.11 16.29 -25.32
C GLU A 669 1.77 16.27 -23.95
N ARG A 670 2.35 17.40 -23.56
CA ARG A 670 2.99 17.55 -22.26
C ARG A 670 1.97 18.02 -21.24
N VAL A 671 1.70 17.19 -20.23
CA VAL A 671 0.83 17.51 -19.10
C VAL A 671 1.67 17.86 -17.87
N THR A 672 1.15 18.74 -17.01
CA THR A 672 1.77 19.10 -15.73
C THR A 672 1.15 18.30 -14.60
N LEU A 673 1.98 17.60 -13.84
CA LEU A 673 1.65 16.86 -12.65
C LEU A 673 2.15 17.62 -11.41
N ILE A 674 1.39 17.57 -10.34
CA ILE A 674 1.72 18.17 -9.04
C ILE A 674 1.66 17.11 -7.92
N PRO A 675 2.26 17.35 -6.75
CA PRO A 675 2.20 16.40 -5.63
C PRO A 675 0.74 16.06 -5.26
N TYR A 676 0.47 14.78 -5.05
CA TYR A 676 -0.86 14.23 -4.74
C TYR A 676 -1.55 14.99 -3.62
N GLY A 677 -0.81 15.32 -2.55
CA GLY A 677 -1.28 16.07 -1.40
C GLY A 677 -1.85 17.46 -1.68
N CYS A 678 -1.49 18.08 -2.82
CA CYS A 678 -1.98 19.40 -3.22
C CYS A 678 -3.36 19.35 -3.90
N THR A 679 -3.86 18.15 -4.22
CA THR A 679 -5.06 17.96 -5.05
C THR A 679 -6.26 17.51 -4.22
N ARG A 680 -7.47 17.86 -4.68
CA ARG A 680 -8.74 17.27 -4.21
C ARG A 680 -9.42 16.43 -5.29
N PHE A 681 -9.31 16.87 -6.54
CA PHE A 681 -9.68 16.11 -7.75
C PHE A 681 -8.42 15.88 -8.59
N ARG A 682 -8.27 14.67 -9.13
CA ARG A 682 -6.99 14.17 -9.64
C ARG A 682 -7.13 12.90 -10.47
N ILE A 683 -6.12 12.69 -11.33
CA ILE A 683 -5.73 11.38 -11.86
C ILE A 683 -4.30 11.08 -11.39
N SER A 684 -4.10 9.97 -10.67
CA SER A 684 -2.79 9.53 -10.16
C SER A 684 -2.44 8.10 -10.56
N MET A 685 -3.47 7.28 -10.83
CA MET A 685 -3.36 6.01 -11.52
C MET A 685 -3.89 6.20 -12.94
N PHE A 686 -2.97 6.43 -13.85
CA PHE A 686 -3.26 6.74 -15.25
C PHE A 686 -3.60 5.48 -16.03
N PRO A 687 -4.56 5.53 -16.97
CA PRO A 687 -4.53 4.68 -18.15
C PRO A 687 -3.15 4.75 -18.82
N VAL A 688 -2.73 3.71 -19.52
CA VAL A 688 -1.41 3.67 -20.20
C VAL A 688 -1.57 3.57 -21.70
N THR A 689 -0.60 4.10 -22.44
CA THR A 689 -0.51 3.89 -23.89
C THR A 689 -0.15 2.45 -24.23
N ALA A 690 -0.76 1.93 -25.30
CA ALA A 690 -0.42 0.64 -25.86
C ALA A 690 0.95 0.68 -26.54
N GLU A 691 1.67 -0.43 -26.50
CA GLU A 691 2.83 -0.62 -27.37
C GLU A 691 2.43 -0.54 -28.86
N PRO A 692 3.39 -0.24 -29.76
CA PRO A 692 3.18 -0.37 -31.19
C PRO A 692 2.65 -1.77 -31.55
N GLU A 693 1.64 -1.82 -32.43
CA GLU A 693 1.11 -3.10 -32.90
C GLU A 693 2.20 -3.88 -33.65
N VAL A 694 2.23 -5.20 -33.43
CA VAL A 694 3.13 -6.08 -34.16
C VAL A 694 2.83 -6.02 -35.65
N LYS A 695 3.86 -5.81 -36.46
CA LYS A 695 3.75 -5.82 -37.92
C LYS A 695 3.63 -7.27 -38.42
N PRO A 696 2.86 -7.56 -39.49
CA PRO A 696 2.74 -8.91 -40.05
C PRO A 696 4.10 -9.56 -40.37
N ALA A 697 5.05 -8.78 -40.91
CA ALA A 697 6.40 -9.26 -41.21
C ALA A 697 7.23 -9.68 -39.97
N ALA A 698 6.84 -9.24 -38.78
CA ALA A 698 7.53 -9.49 -37.52
C ALA A 698 6.92 -10.66 -36.72
N VAL A 699 5.93 -11.38 -37.25
CA VAL A 699 5.29 -12.50 -36.55
C VAL A 699 6.27 -13.68 -36.43
N ARG A 700 6.55 -14.09 -35.19
CA ARG A 700 7.43 -15.23 -34.84
C ARG A 700 6.78 -16.20 -33.85
N ARG A 701 5.73 -15.78 -33.14
CA ARG A 701 5.00 -16.54 -32.13
C ARG A 701 3.51 -16.46 -32.40
N ILE A 702 2.85 -17.59 -32.65
CA ILE A 702 1.41 -17.62 -32.92
C ILE A 702 0.69 -18.42 -31.85
N LEU A 703 -0.34 -17.82 -31.25
CA LEU A 703 -1.23 -18.50 -30.30
C LEU A 703 -2.56 -18.80 -31.00
N PHE A 704 -2.91 -20.08 -31.09
CA PHE A 704 -4.20 -20.54 -31.60
C PHE A 704 -5.08 -20.99 -30.44
N LEU A 705 -6.23 -20.34 -30.27
CA LEU A 705 -7.24 -20.65 -29.27
C LEU A 705 -8.54 -21.02 -30.00
N GLY A 706 -9.03 -22.23 -29.80
CA GLY A 706 -10.31 -22.62 -30.39
C GLY A 706 -10.80 -23.96 -29.86
N ASN A 707 -11.62 -24.67 -30.61
CA ASN A 707 -12.21 -25.94 -30.19
C ASN A 707 -11.77 -27.12 -31.05
N SER A 708 -12.65 -28.10 -31.26
CA SER A 708 -12.35 -29.30 -32.04
C SER A 708 -11.87 -29.01 -33.45
N ILE A 709 -12.32 -27.90 -34.06
CA ILE A 709 -11.82 -27.46 -35.38
C ILE A 709 -10.32 -27.08 -35.30
N THR A 710 -9.87 -26.59 -34.14
CA THR A 710 -8.49 -26.12 -33.90
C THR A 710 -7.58 -27.23 -33.41
N LEU A 711 -8.03 -28.00 -32.42
CA LEU A 711 -7.26 -29.11 -31.84
C LEU A 711 -8.24 -30.06 -31.14
N HIS A 712 -8.19 -31.35 -31.44
CA HIS A 712 -8.94 -32.35 -30.67
C HIS A 712 -8.11 -33.61 -30.47
N ALA A 713 -8.01 -34.05 -29.22
CA ALA A 713 -7.32 -35.30 -28.88
C ALA A 713 -8.05 -36.52 -29.47
N PRO A 714 -7.36 -37.66 -29.67
CA PRO A 714 -7.99 -38.87 -30.16
C PRO A 714 -9.20 -39.26 -29.31
N LYS A 715 -10.30 -39.64 -29.96
CA LYS A 715 -11.57 -40.00 -29.33
C LYS A 715 -12.21 -41.18 -30.08
N ALA A 716 -11.91 -42.38 -29.60
CA ALA A 716 -12.22 -43.63 -30.31
C ALA A 716 -13.73 -43.90 -30.46
N ASP A 717 -14.55 -43.43 -29.52
CA ASP A 717 -16.01 -43.55 -29.51
C ASP A 717 -16.70 -42.84 -30.69
N ILE A 718 -16.06 -41.82 -31.26
CA ILE A 718 -16.54 -41.11 -32.46
C ILE A 718 -15.68 -41.40 -33.70
N GLY A 719 -14.79 -42.39 -33.62
CA GLY A 719 -13.91 -42.78 -34.74
C GLY A 719 -12.81 -41.75 -35.06
N TRP A 720 -12.48 -40.84 -34.15
CA TRP A 720 -11.42 -39.85 -34.34
C TRP A 720 -10.10 -40.32 -33.71
N THR A 721 -9.02 -40.36 -34.51
CA THR A 721 -7.69 -40.82 -34.05
C THR A 721 -6.60 -39.75 -34.12
N GLY A 722 -6.89 -38.59 -34.72
CA GLY A 722 -5.94 -37.49 -34.84
C GLY A 722 -5.74 -36.72 -33.53
N ASN A 723 -4.68 -35.91 -33.48
CA ASN A 723 -4.37 -34.99 -32.38
C ASN A 723 -4.08 -33.57 -32.91
N TRP A 724 -4.93 -33.13 -33.84
CA TRP A 724 -4.87 -31.85 -34.57
C TRP A 724 -6.31 -31.41 -34.87
N GLY A 725 -6.53 -30.43 -35.74
CA GLY A 725 -7.89 -30.01 -36.13
C GLY A 725 -8.77 -31.16 -36.63
N MET A 726 -9.94 -31.36 -36.00
CA MET A 726 -10.81 -32.50 -36.26
C MET A 726 -11.26 -32.57 -37.73
N ALA A 727 -11.21 -33.78 -38.28
CA ALA A 727 -11.56 -34.16 -39.66
C ALA A 727 -10.57 -33.79 -40.79
N ALA A 728 -9.50 -33.05 -40.49
CA ALA A 728 -8.34 -32.97 -41.37
C ALA A 728 -7.64 -34.34 -41.46
N SER A 729 -7.21 -34.75 -42.65
CA SER A 729 -6.60 -36.09 -42.84
C SER A 729 -5.23 -36.24 -42.21
N ALA A 730 -4.53 -35.13 -41.97
CA ALA A 730 -3.22 -35.10 -41.38
C ALA A 730 -2.97 -33.73 -40.73
N GLU A 731 -2.05 -33.68 -39.77
CA GLU A 731 -1.70 -32.48 -39.00
C GLU A 731 -1.37 -31.28 -39.91
N GLN A 732 -0.52 -31.48 -40.92
CA GLN A 732 -0.10 -30.45 -41.88
C GLN A 732 -1.22 -29.92 -42.79
N LYS A 733 -2.42 -30.50 -42.73
CA LYS A 733 -3.59 -30.08 -43.50
C LYS A 733 -4.66 -29.41 -42.65
N ASP A 734 -4.50 -29.33 -41.33
CA ASP A 734 -5.38 -28.51 -40.51
C ASP A 734 -5.07 -27.02 -40.72
N TYR A 735 -6.02 -26.15 -40.37
CA TYR A 735 -5.84 -24.72 -40.63
C TYR A 735 -4.71 -24.11 -39.78
N VAL A 736 -4.42 -24.67 -38.61
CA VAL A 736 -3.38 -24.17 -37.68
C VAL A 736 -2.00 -24.29 -38.33
N HIS A 737 -1.66 -25.47 -38.84
CA HIS A 737 -0.39 -25.75 -39.47
C HIS A 737 -0.29 -25.10 -40.86
N LEU A 738 -1.40 -24.99 -41.59
CA LEU A 738 -1.45 -24.26 -42.85
C LEU A 738 -1.18 -22.76 -42.66
N VAL A 739 -1.81 -22.11 -41.67
CA VAL A 739 -1.53 -20.69 -41.34
C VAL A 739 -0.06 -20.50 -40.94
N ALA A 740 0.47 -21.38 -40.08
CA ALA A 740 1.86 -21.29 -39.63
C ALA A 740 2.85 -21.46 -40.79
N SER A 741 2.60 -22.43 -41.69
CA SER A 741 3.41 -22.69 -42.87
C SER A 741 3.40 -21.51 -43.84
N GLU A 742 2.23 -20.95 -44.10
CA GLU A 742 2.09 -19.86 -45.05
C GLU A 742 2.69 -18.55 -44.51
N LEU A 743 2.50 -18.24 -43.22
CA LEU A 743 3.20 -17.12 -42.58
C LEU A 743 4.72 -17.34 -42.52
N ALA A 744 5.20 -18.58 -42.39
CA ALA A 744 6.63 -18.86 -42.48
C ALA A 744 7.18 -18.50 -43.88
N ARG A 745 6.44 -18.84 -44.93
CA ARG A 745 6.77 -18.48 -46.31
C ARG A 745 6.79 -16.96 -46.52
N HIS A 746 5.82 -16.25 -45.97
CA HIS A 746 5.70 -14.80 -46.11
C HIS A 746 6.73 -14.00 -45.28
N THR A 747 7.07 -14.48 -44.09
CA THR A 747 7.94 -13.74 -43.15
C THR A 747 9.41 -14.22 -43.18
N GLY A 748 9.71 -15.28 -43.92
CA GLY A 748 11.04 -15.88 -44.04
C GLY A 748 11.53 -16.57 -42.77
N SER A 749 10.64 -16.91 -41.83
CA SER A 749 11.01 -17.59 -40.58
C SER A 749 9.86 -18.47 -40.09
N VAL A 750 10.18 -19.69 -39.65
CA VAL A 750 9.17 -20.61 -39.10
C VAL A 750 8.72 -20.08 -37.73
N PRO A 751 7.42 -19.76 -37.55
CA PRO A 751 6.93 -19.28 -36.27
C PRO A 751 6.85 -20.42 -35.27
N ARG A 752 7.14 -20.13 -33.99
CA ARG A 752 6.76 -21.01 -32.88
C ARG A 752 5.25 -20.89 -32.69
N ILE A 753 4.56 -22.02 -32.61
CA ILE A 753 3.11 -22.04 -32.36
C ILE A 753 2.80 -22.62 -30.98
N LEU A 754 1.75 -22.10 -30.35
CA LEU A 754 1.10 -22.67 -29.19
C LEU A 754 -0.38 -22.84 -29.53
N VAL A 755 -0.92 -24.03 -29.32
CA VAL A 755 -2.29 -24.39 -29.74
C VAL A 755 -3.03 -24.90 -28.52
N ARG A 756 -4.22 -24.36 -28.26
CA ARG A 756 -5.06 -24.79 -27.13
C ARG A 756 -6.50 -24.99 -27.57
N ASN A 757 -7.05 -26.14 -27.20
CA ASN A 757 -8.49 -26.35 -27.18
C ASN A 757 -9.06 -25.70 -25.90
N ILE A 758 -9.99 -24.75 -26.08
CA ILE A 758 -10.67 -23.99 -25.03
C ILE A 758 -12.20 -24.20 -25.07
N ALA A 759 -12.66 -25.38 -25.49
CA ALA A 759 -14.09 -25.70 -25.53
C ALA A 759 -14.74 -25.75 -24.14
N ASP A 760 -13.95 -25.95 -23.09
CA ASP A 760 -14.35 -25.80 -21.68
C ASP A 760 -14.72 -24.35 -21.34
N PHE A 761 -13.93 -23.38 -21.81
CA PHE A 761 -14.28 -21.95 -21.75
C PHE A 761 -15.57 -21.69 -22.51
N GLU A 762 -15.73 -22.17 -23.74
CA GLU A 762 -16.95 -21.94 -24.52
C GLU A 762 -18.21 -22.45 -23.82
N ARG A 763 -18.14 -23.60 -23.14
CA ARG A 763 -19.28 -24.18 -22.41
C ARG A 763 -19.58 -23.46 -21.10
N SER A 764 -18.59 -22.76 -20.55
CA SER A 764 -18.64 -22.17 -19.21
C SER A 764 -18.25 -20.69 -19.20
N TYR A 765 -18.49 -19.98 -20.32
CA TYR A 765 -17.92 -18.64 -20.58
C TYR A 765 -18.24 -17.60 -19.50
N ALA A 766 -19.36 -17.76 -18.80
CA ALA A 766 -19.82 -16.84 -17.77
C ALA A 766 -19.04 -17.00 -16.45
N THR A 767 -18.47 -18.18 -16.17
CA THR A 767 -17.83 -18.51 -14.88
C THR A 767 -16.37 -18.96 -15.03
N TYR A 768 -15.84 -18.96 -16.25
CA TYR A 768 -14.48 -19.43 -16.52
C TYR A 768 -13.42 -18.41 -16.04
N ASP A 769 -12.54 -18.82 -15.13
CA ASP A 769 -11.40 -18.00 -14.69
C ASP A 769 -10.29 -18.03 -15.75
N VAL A 770 -10.34 -17.08 -16.68
CA VAL A 770 -9.37 -16.94 -17.78
C VAL A 770 -7.96 -16.67 -17.27
N ASP A 771 -7.81 -15.76 -16.30
CA ASP A 771 -6.49 -15.39 -15.76
C ASP A 771 -5.79 -16.60 -15.12
N LEU A 772 -6.54 -17.46 -14.42
CA LEU A 772 -5.99 -18.65 -13.79
C LEU A 772 -5.76 -19.79 -14.79
N ASN A 773 -6.79 -20.15 -15.58
CA ASN A 773 -6.78 -21.37 -16.39
C ASN A 773 -6.00 -21.22 -17.70
N MET A 774 -5.72 -20.00 -18.16
CA MET A 774 -4.99 -19.73 -19.42
C MET A 774 -3.66 -19.00 -19.18
N LYS A 775 -3.17 -18.95 -17.94
CA LYS A 775 -1.95 -18.22 -17.58
C LYS A 775 -0.73 -18.58 -18.43
N ASP A 776 -0.52 -19.87 -18.70
CA ASP A 776 0.59 -20.37 -19.52
C ASP A 776 0.51 -19.86 -20.96
N LEU A 777 -0.70 -19.68 -21.49
CA LEU A 777 -0.95 -19.16 -22.83
C LEU A 777 -0.53 -17.70 -22.94
N PHE A 778 -0.78 -16.89 -21.91
CA PHE A 778 -0.40 -15.48 -21.90
C PHE A 778 1.08 -15.27 -21.61
N ALA A 779 1.71 -16.21 -20.88
CA ALA A 779 3.16 -16.24 -20.70
C ALA A 779 3.93 -16.49 -22.01
N PHE A 780 3.29 -17.09 -23.02
CA PHE A 780 3.85 -17.27 -24.37
C PHE A 780 4.13 -15.95 -25.10
N ASP A 781 3.43 -14.88 -24.72
CA ASP A 781 3.62 -13.51 -25.22
C ASP A 781 3.53 -13.42 -26.77
N PRO A 782 2.42 -13.86 -27.38
CA PRO A 782 2.31 -14.05 -28.83
C PRO A 782 2.55 -12.77 -29.66
N ASP A 783 2.95 -12.93 -30.93
CA ASP A 783 2.95 -11.88 -31.96
C ASP A 783 1.61 -11.81 -32.71
N LEU A 784 0.97 -12.96 -32.87
CA LEU A 784 -0.33 -13.15 -33.50
C LEU A 784 -1.18 -14.09 -32.64
N VAL A 785 -2.44 -13.71 -32.42
CA VAL A 785 -3.44 -14.56 -31.79
C VAL A 785 -4.57 -14.83 -32.75
N VAL A 786 -4.92 -16.10 -32.91
CA VAL A 786 -6.08 -16.56 -33.67
C VAL A 786 -7.08 -17.14 -32.68
N LEU A 787 -8.17 -16.41 -32.44
CA LEU A 787 -9.27 -16.82 -31.57
C LEU A 787 -10.44 -17.33 -32.43
N ALA A 788 -10.67 -18.64 -32.36
CA ALA A 788 -11.55 -19.41 -33.24
C ALA A 788 -12.56 -20.22 -32.42
N ILE A 789 -13.55 -19.51 -31.85
CA ILE A 789 -14.57 -20.03 -30.91
C ILE A 789 -16.00 -19.69 -31.37
N GLY A 790 -17.00 -20.27 -30.71
CA GLY A 790 -18.43 -20.03 -30.91
C GLY A 790 -19.24 -21.32 -31.02
N GLU A 791 -18.61 -22.41 -31.49
CA GLU A 791 -19.29 -23.67 -31.77
C GLU A 791 -19.81 -24.39 -30.53
N ASN A 792 -19.09 -24.32 -29.40
CA ASN A 792 -19.50 -24.98 -28.15
C ASN A 792 -20.25 -24.04 -27.19
N VAL A 793 -20.43 -22.78 -27.58
CA VAL A 793 -21.14 -21.77 -26.77
C VAL A 793 -22.63 -22.12 -26.74
N PRO A 794 -23.26 -22.21 -25.55
CA PRO A 794 -24.72 -22.32 -25.43
C PRO A 794 -25.47 -21.24 -26.21
N ALA A 795 -26.73 -21.49 -26.56
CA ALA A 795 -27.55 -20.51 -27.27
C ALA A 795 -27.66 -19.19 -26.48
N LEU A 796 -27.41 -18.05 -27.13
CA LEU A 796 -27.44 -16.72 -26.51
C LEU A 796 -28.84 -16.11 -26.61
N GLY A 797 -29.79 -16.68 -25.87
CA GLY A 797 -31.21 -16.32 -25.93
C GLY A 797 -31.61 -15.00 -25.25
N SER A 798 -30.69 -14.34 -24.54
CA SER A 798 -30.93 -13.08 -23.84
C SER A 798 -29.77 -12.09 -24.03
N GLU A 799 -30.04 -10.80 -23.84
CA GLU A 799 -28.99 -9.77 -23.83
C GLU A 799 -27.98 -9.97 -22.70
N GLU A 800 -28.43 -10.51 -21.55
CA GLU A 800 -27.55 -10.88 -20.46
C GLU A 800 -26.53 -11.96 -20.87
N ALA A 801 -26.99 -13.03 -21.54
CA ALA A 801 -26.12 -14.10 -22.03
C ALA A 801 -25.13 -13.57 -23.08
N LYS A 802 -25.57 -12.69 -23.98
CA LYS A 802 -24.67 -12.02 -24.94
C LYS A 802 -23.62 -11.17 -24.24
N GLY A 803 -24.03 -10.41 -23.22
CA GLY A 803 -23.14 -9.59 -22.40
C GLY A 803 -22.10 -10.43 -21.65
N GLN A 804 -22.51 -11.52 -21.02
CA GLN A 804 -21.61 -12.46 -20.33
C GLN A 804 -20.63 -13.12 -21.31
N PHE A 805 -21.09 -13.56 -22.48
CA PHE A 805 -20.19 -14.14 -23.49
C PHE A 805 -19.18 -13.10 -24.00
N LYS A 806 -19.62 -11.87 -24.29
CA LYS A 806 -18.73 -10.78 -24.69
C LYS A 806 -17.69 -10.51 -23.59
N ALA A 807 -18.09 -10.44 -22.33
CA ALA A 807 -17.18 -10.22 -21.20
C ALA A 807 -16.13 -11.34 -21.09
N GLY A 808 -16.53 -12.60 -21.25
CA GLY A 808 -15.60 -13.74 -21.28
C GLY A 808 -14.57 -13.63 -22.41
N VAL A 809 -15.01 -13.29 -23.62
CA VAL A 809 -14.11 -13.08 -24.78
C VAL A 809 -13.15 -11.91 -24.53
N MET A 810 -13.66 -10.79 -24.01
CA MET A 810 -12.85 -9.63 -23.66
C MET A 810 -11.83 -9.94 -22.55
N SER A 811 -12.11 -10.89 -21.65
CA SER A 811 -11.14 -11.34 -20.65
C SER A 811 -9.93 -12.03 -21.29
N ILE A 812 -10.15 -12.90 -22.28
CA ILE A 812 -9.07 -13.53 -23.06
C ILE A 812 -8.26 -12.45 -23.78
N LEU A 813 -8.93 -11.54 -24.50
CA LEU A 813 -8.27 -10.52 -25.30
C LEU A 813 -7.48 -9.53 -24.43
N ARG A 814 -8.02 -9.12 -23.28
CA ARG A 814 -7.31 -8.29 -22.29
C ARG A 814 -6.02 -8.95 -21.83
N CYS A 815 -6.03 -10.25 -21.56
CA CYS A 815 -4.84 -10.97 -21.11
C CYS A 815 -3.79 -11.09 -22.22
N VAL A 816 -4.22 -11.33 -23.46
CA VAL A 816 -3.35 -11.34 -24.65
C VAL A 816 -2.70 -9.97 -24.88
N LEU A 817 -3.46 -8.89 -24.71
CA LEU A 817 -3.01 -7.50 -24.90
C LEU A 817 -2.32 -6.90 -23.67
N ALA A 818 -2.10 -7.70 -22.62
CA ALA A 818 -1.63 -7.23 -21.32
C ALA A 818 -0.17 -6.77 -21.32
N LYS A 819 0.68 -7.43 -22.11
CA LYS A 819 2.15 -7.21 -22.12
C LYS A 819 2.61 -6.46 -23.36
N ARG A 820 1.99 -6.75 -24.50
CA ARG A 820 2.32 -6.19 -25.81
C ARG A 820 1.05 -6.10 -26.66
N ARG A 821 1.18 -5.56 -27.87
CA ARG A 821 0.06 -5.43 -28.81
C ARG A 821 0.20 -6.38 -30.02
N PRO A 822 -0.15 -7.68 -29.88
CA PRO A 822 -0.13 -8.61 -31.01
C PRO A 822 -1.18 -8.28 -32.06
N LEU A 823 -1.01 -8.84 -33.24
CA LEU A 823 -2.11 -8.98 -34.19
C LEU A 823 -3.15 -9.92 -33.59
N VAL A 824 -4.42 -9.52 -33.62
CA VAL A 824 -5.53 -10.35 -33.14
C VAL A 824 -6.45 -10.64 -34.31
N VAL A 825 -6.65 -11.92 -34.59
CA VAL A 825 -7.67 -12.43 -35.51
C VAL A 825 -8.76 -13.08 -34.67
N VAL A 826 -10.00 -12.61 -34.83
CA VAL A 826 -11.19 -13.29 -34.29
C VAL A 826 -11.94 -13.89 -35.46
N ARG A 827 -12.15 -15.20 -35.40
CA ARG A 827 -12.84 -15.97 -36.43
C ARG A 827 -14.26 -16.24 -35.95
N SER A 828 -15.28 -15.93 -36.77
CA SER A 828 -16.69 -16.17 -36.45
C SER A 828 -17.06 -17.66 -36.49
N CYS A 829 -18.24 -18.06 -36.03
CA CYS A 829 -18.66 -19.46 -36.07
C CYS A 829 -18.55 -20.05 -37.49
N PHE A 830 -17.97 -21.24 -37.61
CA PHE A 830 -17.93 -21.98 -38.88
C PHE A 830 -19.36 -22.44 -39.22
N TRP A 831 -20.05 -23.00 -38.23
CA TRP A 831 -21.50 -23.18 -38.28
C TRP A 831 -22.16 -21.87 -37.82
N ALA A 832 -22.50 -21.02 -38.78
CA ALA A 832 -22.95 -19.65 -38.54
C ALA A 832 -24.05 -19.53 -37.48
N ASP A 833 -23.88 -18.58 -36.58
CA ASP A 833 -24.86 -18.23 -35.54
C ASP A 833 -24.84 -16.72 -35.35
N ALA A 834 -25.91 -16.05 -35.79
CA ALA A 834 -25.97 -14.60 -35.86
C ALA A 834 -25.73 -13.92 -34.49
N ALA A 835 -26.19 -14.53 -33.39
CA ALA A 835 -26.04 -13.95 -32.06
C ALA A 835 -24.59 -14.05 -31.58
N LYS A 836 -23.95 -15.20 -31.77
CA LYS A 836 -22.56 -15.43 -31.38
C LYS A 836 -21.59 -14.64 -32.27
N ASP A 837 -21.85 -14.62 -33.57
CA ASP A 837 -21.03 -13.91 -34.56
C ASP A 837 -21.05 -12.40 -34.33
N GLU A 838 -22.19 -11.84 -33.90
CA GLU A 838 -22.29 -10.44 -33.50
C GLU A 838 -21.45 -10.14 -32.26
N VAL A 839 -21.51 -10.98 -31.23
CA VAL A 839 -20.70 -10.79 -30.02
C VAL A 839 -19.19 -10.85 -30.35
N LEU A 840 -18.77 -11.82 -31.15
CA LEU A 840 -17.36 -11.96 -31.57
C LEU A 840 -16.90 -10.77 -32.42
N ARG A 841 -17.75 -10.27 -33.32
CA ARG A 841 -17.50 -9.05 -34.11
C ARG A 841 -17.31 -7.83 -33.21
N GLN A 842 -18.20 -7.63 -32.24
CA GLN A 842 -18.11 -6.51 -31.31
C GLN A 842 -16.82 -6.57 -30.47
N ALA A 843 -16.48 -7.74 -29.91
CA ALA A 843 -15.26 -7.91 -29.14
C ALA A 843 -13.99 -7.69 -30.00
N CYS A 844 -14.00 -8.19 -31.23
CA CYS A 844 -12.91 -7.99 -32.20
C CYS A 844 -12.71 -6.50 -32.55
N GLN A 845 -13.80 -5.77 -32.80
CA GLN A 845 -13.75 -4.33 -33.10
C GLN A 845 -13.22 -3.52 -31.91
N GLU A 846 -13.62 -3.87 -30.69
CA GLU A 846 -13.21 -3.18 -29.46
C GLU A 846 -11.69 -3.22 -29.23
N VAL A 847 -11.03 -4.31 -29.65
CA VAL A 847 -9.57 -4.46 -29.56
C VAL A 847 -8.81 -3.99 -30.81
N GLY A 848 -9.51 -3.52 -31.85
CA GLY A 848 -8.92 -3.23 -33.16
C GLY A 848 -8.37 -4.47 -33.87
N GLY A 849 -8.99 -5.63 -33.62
CA GLY A 849 -8.67 -6.90 -34.22
C GLY A 849 -9.16 -7.03 -35.66
N ILE A 850 -8.83 -8.16 -36.27
CA ILE A 850 -9.22 -8.54 -37.63
C ILE A 850 -10.31 -9.59 -37.53
N LEU A 851 -11.51 -9.31 -38.07
CA LEU A 851 -12.59 -10.29 -38.10
C LEU A 851 -12.49 -11.15 -39.36
N VAL A 852 -12.47 -12.48 -39.20
CA VAL A 852 -12.59 -13.44 -40.30
C VAL A 852 -13.97 -14.11 -40.22
N ASN A 853 -14.81 -13.88 -41.23
CA ASN A 853 -16.16 -14.44 -41.29
C ASN A 853 -16.14 -15.86 -41.86
N ALA A 854 -16.26 -16.88 -41.01
CA ALA A 854 -16.22 -18.28 -41.41
C ALA A 854 -17.60 -18.87 -41.78
N GLY A 855 -18.70 -18.17 -41.49
CA GLY A 855 -20.05 -18.67 -41.75
C GLY A 855 -20.30 -19.07 -43.22
N PRO A 856 -19.90 -18.25 -44.22
CA PRO A 856 -19.99 -18.63 -45.62
C PRO A 856 -19.18 -19.87 -45.98
N LEU A 857 -18.01 -20.06 -45.34
CA LEU A 857 -17.16 -21.24 -45.56
C LEU A 857 -17.82 -22.50 -45.03
N GLY A 858 -18.50 -22.44 -43.88
CA GLY A 858 -19.21 -23.59 -43.33
C GLY A 858 -20.57 -23.89 -43.98
N ALA A 859 -21.18 -22.91 -44.65
CA ALA A 859 -22.38 -23.12 -45.46
C ALA A 859 -22.11 -23.87 -46.78
N ASP A 860 -20.86 -23.81 -47.28
CA ASP A 860 -20.45 -24.58 -48.46
C ASP A 860 -20.24 -26.05 -48.11
N ALA A 861 -21.12 -26.91 -48.60
CA ALA A 861 -21.07 -28.35 -48.39
C ALA A 861 -19.75 -28.98 -48.89
N ALA A 862 -19.05 -28.36 -49.85
CA ALA A 862 -17.76 -28.82 -50.34
C ALA A 862 -16.61 -28.64 -49.34
N ASN A 863 -16.82 -27.84 -48.28
CA ASN A 863 -15.85 -27.66 -47.20
C ASN A 863 -16.05 -28.65 -46.05
N ALA A 864 -17.16 -29.38 -46.01
CA ALA A 864 -17.41 -30.39 -44.98
C ALA A 864 -16.64 -31.68 -45.28
N ALA A 865 -16.14 -32.33 -44.23
CA ALA A 865 -15.31 -33.54 -44.34
C ALA A 865 -16.03 -34.68 -45.07
N ARG A 866 -17.36 -34.79 -44.91
CA ARG A 866 -18.20 -35.76 -45.64
C ARG A 866 -18.17 -35.64 -47.16
N SER A 867 -17.79 -34.48 -47.71
CA SER A 867 -17.62 -34.31 -49.15
C SER A 867 -16.32 -34.90 -49.68
N GLU A 868 -15.37 -35.21 -48.80
CA GLU A 868 -14.04 -35.71 -49.15
C GLU A 868 -13.85 -37.18 -48.79
N ARG A 869 -14.41 -37.61 -47.64
CA ARG A 869 -14.19 -38.94 -47.06
C ARG A 869 -15.41 -39.41 -46.25
N SER A 870 -15.54 -40.72 -46.08
CA SER A 870 -16.57 -41.32 -45.21
C SER A 870 -16.13 -41.33 -43.74
N PHE A 871 -17.06 -41.04 -42.84
CA PHE A 871 -16.85 -41.06 -41.39
C PHE A 871 -17.98 -41.83 -40.70
N THR A 872 -17.66 -42.51 -39.61
CA THR A 872 -18.64 -43.30 -38.84
C THR A 872 -19.54 -42.45 -37.95
N HIS A 873 -19.10 -41.25 -37.58
CA HIS A 873 -19.82 -40.34 -36.70
C HIS A 873 -20.15 -39.03 -37.44
N ASP A 874 -21.44 -38.68 -37.51
CA ASP A 874 -21.91 -37.49 -38.24
C ASP A 874 -21.29 -36.19 -37.74
N GLY A 875 -21.01 -36.12 -36.43
CA GLY A 875 -20.30 -35.00 -35.83
C GLY A 875 -18.92 -34.76 -36.45
N VAL A 876 -18.11 -35.82 -36.67
CA VAL A 876 -16.79 -35.68 -37.32
C VAL A 876 -16.98 -35.33 -38.80
N ALA A 877 -17.96 -35.97 -39.45
CA ALA A 877 -18.28 -35.76 -40.86
C ALA A 877 -18.73 -34.32 -41.20
N GLY A 878 -19.27 -33.58 -40.24
CA GLY A 878 -19.71 -32.19 -40.37
C GLY A 878 -18.63 -31.13 -40.08
N HIS A 879 -17.46 -31.53 -39.57
CA HIS A 879 -16.31 -30.63 -39.42
C HIS A 879 -15.71 -30.26 -40.78
N PRO A 880 -14.91 -29.18 -40.89
CA PRO A 880 -14.19 -28.87 -42.11
C PRO A 880 -13.23 -30.00 -42.51
N GLY A 881 -13.33 -30.47 -43.75
CA GLY A 881 -12.37 -31.40 -44.38
C GLY A 881 -11.06 -30.69 -44.74
N ASP A 882 -10.17 -31.34 -45.50
CA ASP A 882 -8.91 -30.72 -45.93
C ASP A 882 -9.15 -29.42 -46.72
N LYS A 883 -10.20 -29.36 -47.55
CA LYS A 883 -10.61 -28.16 -48.30
C LYS A 883 -11.12 -27.06 -47.38
N GLY A 884 -12.00 -27.41 -46.44
CA GLY A 884 -12.54 -26.45 -45.47
C GLY A 884 -11.46 -25.88 -44.55
N MET A 885 -10.52 -26.73 -44.09
CA MET A 885 -9.36 -26.31 -43.31
C MET A 885 -8.45 -25.37 -44.10
N LYS A 886 -8.21 -25.68 -45.38
CA LYS A 886 -7.45 -24.78 -46.26
C LYS A 886 -8.17 -23.44 -46.48
N ALA A 887 -9.47 -23.44 -46.72
CA ALA A 887 -10.24 -22.21 -46.91
C ALA A 887 -10.21 -21.31 -45.65
N LEU A 888 -10.29 -21.91 -44.46
CA LEU A 888 -10.11 -21.21 -43.19
C LEU A 888 -8.71 -20.61 -43.07
N ALA A 889 -7.67 -21.39 -43.39
CA ALA A 889 -6.29 -20.93 -43.33
C ALA A 889 -6.02 -19.77 -44.29
N ASP A 890 -6.46 -19.91 -45.54
CA ASP A 890 -6.30 -18.88 -46.58
C ASP A 890 -6.95 -17.57 -46.12
N ALA A 891 -8.19 -17.62 -45.61
CA ALA A 891 -8.91 -16.44 -45.12
C ALA A 891 -8.19 -15.76 -43.94
N ILE A 892 -7.62 -16.52 -43.01
CA ILE A 892 -6.85 -15.98 -41.87
C ILE A 892 -5.54 -15.34 -42.36
N VAL A 893 -4.81 -16.02 -43.24
CA VAL A 893 -3.53 -15.53 -43.79
C VAL A 893 -3.75 -14.24 -44.58
N GLU A 894 -4.75 -14.22 -45.46
CA GLU A 894 -5.11 -13.05 -46.25
C GLU A 894 -5.39 -11.86 -45.33
N ALA A 895 -6.21 -12.08 -44.30
CA ALA A 895 -6.57 -11.04 -43.34
C ALA A 895 -5.35 -10.50 -42.55
N VAL A 896 -4.40 -11.35 -42.18
CA VAL A 896 -3.17 -10.95 -41.46
C VAL A 896 -2.21 -10.17 -42.36
N ILE A 897 -1.97 -10.63 -43.58
CA ILE A 897 -0.99 -10.03 -44.49
C ILE A 897 -1.51 -8.70 -45.04
N HIS A 898 -2.79 -8.63 -45.37
CA HIS A 898 -3.40 -7.45 -46.00
C HIS A 898 -3.88 -6.38 -45.02
N LYS A 899 -3.68 -6.54 -43.70
CA LYS A 899 -3.85 -5.45 -42.70
C LYS A 899 -2.88 -4.27 -42.92
N SER A 900 -1.99 -4.33 -43.91
CA SER A 900 -0.97 -3.33 -44.20
C SER A 900 -1.33 -2.32 -45.33
N LEU A 901 -2.62 -2.07 -45.60
CA LEU A 901 -3.07 -1.02 -46.53
C LEU A 901 -4.09 -0.08 -45.89
#